data_AF-A0A352WLS6-F1
#
_entry.id   AF-A0A352WLS6-F1
#
_cell.length_a   1.000
_cell.length_b   1.000
_cell.length_c   1.000
_cell.angle_alpha   90.00
_cell.angle_beta   90.00
_cell.angle_gamma   90.00
#
_symmetry.space_group_name_H-M   'P 1'
#
loop_
_entity.id
_entity.type
_entity.pdbx_description
1 polymer ?
#
loop_
_entity_poly.entity_id
_entity_poly.type
_entity_poly.pdbx_seq_one_letter_code
_entity_poly.pdbx_strand_id
1 'polypeptide(L)'
;MAKGKLAVLTGQADEAYQSEFLTGLEKQAFEEGYDVCVFSMYIKYQNTLEREKGDSSIFTLVDYALFDAVIVMADSIQTPGLWKKIEIDIHERYSGPVIIVDRDSNYFKSFWTDGYSLIYAIISHLIEVHNYKDIAFLTGKSWHRHSKRRVEAYKEAMKDHGLPVSEDRIFSGDFWYSSGELCASSLLESGEPLPEAVACANDCMAIGLAKVLTENGVRIPEDIAVTGYGSSLEGQTCPKPLTSSFIPAEYYGRYSVQCVMALLRGEELPEKKPEPEMFIGESCGCEGCKKDEKNLRPTWDTEDSVDGFYSIHNFLQEDILKENSTRGYLDVVYSYIFQIRGVKNFRLCFNEAGMQTGFSDRMLSAINYDVENEGKSSISIKDYHDRKSLFQSIVDEFDTPRAFFFTPIYFEDVTYGFAMISYGTEARSYDENYREWIKAVSRGYEIIKRNEELVNLRSKISAARKTENKKTMEDLNESEKRLAAKVDKLLNQNLFKYFFQPIVSARTGEIYSYEALMRSEMTDVNPFVILKYSEMMGRLDDVERNTFNNILSIMEENIDIIRNKKIFINSIPSVILEENERNDILKRLNRFHDNVVVEITESAEMDEGYFDEFKAGMKNHEIFLALDDYGTGYSNISNLLRYMPKYVKIDRSLITDIQKDLNKQYFVREIIDFCHESDILALAEGVENYLELEMVIKLGVDLIQGFYTAKPSPEIIDSIDQMVINEILKINADMEMRKGNNTYTSGRASWLSLNALGKEGYNRIVAVDSNVTYRDFTLAGTPGHQVEMVLEVHDGFFGNITLENASIFSAKNSPCIVLGENVDLTIVLKGDNLFKNGGILVPESSKLTIKGDGDLRIYLSTGKYFGIGNQVDKKCGEMVFHQDGEIVINASGRIGVGIGAGMGGDISVERGKYNINLAGEKGVGIGAIEGDVKMHIDSCDLKIDVNTHMGVCIGSIESDADLSFKYSSIIMQGNGEKFTACGTIDGKTGKIYFADGSFTASLRSPHSTIFGSLVGNTDFFFERGKLRADNFGENALIYGGADGDVHVRMENFDCKSVVRSELKKDTFASEEDFILINGSAEFEVNGDKISRQLRAF
;
A
#
# COMPACT_ATOMS: atom_id res chain seq x y z
N MET A 1 -24.71 26.65 4.04
CA MET A 1 -25.99 25.95 4.29
C MET A 1 -25.66 24.50 4.54
N ALA A 2 -26.56 23.70 5.12
CA ALA A 2 -26.39 22.25 5.04
C ALA A 2 -26.48 21.85 3.55
N LYS A 3 -25.61 20.95 3.13
CA LYS A 3 -25.50 20.45 1.76
C LYS A 3 -26.61 19.43 1.52
N GLY A 4 -27.27 19.52 0.36
CA GLY A 4 -28.35 18.58 0.03
C GLY A 4 -27.81 17.24 -0.48
N LYS A 5 -28.63 16.19 -0.50
CA LYS A 5 -28.24 14.86 -0.98
C LYS A 5 -29.33 14.22 -1.85
N LEU A 6 -28.94 13.73 -3.03
CA LEU A 6 -29.78 12.99 -3.95
C LEU A 6 -29.35 11.51 -3.99
N ALA A 7 -30.31 10.59 -3.93
CA ALA A 7 -30.05 9.18 -4.26
C ALA A 7 -30.43 8.91 -5.71
N VAL A 8 -29.56 8.22 -6.46
CA VAL A 8 -29.82 7.78 -7.83
C VAL A 8 -29.71 6.26 -7.90
N LEU A 9 -30.79 5.58 -8.30
CA LEU A 9 -30.80 4.13 -8.46
C LEU A 9 -30.79 3.78 -9.95
N THR A 10 -29.80 2.99 -10.38
CA THR A 10 -29.63 2.57 -11.78
C THR A 10 -29.17 1.10 -11.86
N GLY A 11 -29.42 0.47 -13.00
CA GLY A 11 -28.91 -0.87 -13.30
C GLY A 11 -27.42 -0.81 -13.56
N GLN A 12 -27.02 -0.35 -14.74
CA GLN A 12 -25.62 -0.27 -15.15
C GLN A 12 -25.28 1.19 -15.47
N ALA A 13 -24.39 1.81 -14.69
CA ALA A 13 -24.09 3.23 -14.77
C ALA A 13 -23.10 3.62 -15.89
N ASP A 14 -22.32 2.68 -16.42
CA ASP A 14 -21.30 2.93 -17.44
C ASP A 14 -21.81 2.79 -18.90
N GLU A 15 -23.03 2.25 -19.11
CA GLU A 15 -23.66 2.27 -20.44
C GLU A 15 -23.73 3.72 -20.93
N ALA A 16 -23.36 3.99 -22.20
CA ALA A 16 -23.17 5.36 -22.71
C ALA A 16 -24.32 6.33 -22.38
N TYR A 17 -25.58 5.88 -22.54
CA TYR A 17 -26.76 6.67 -22.20
C TYR A 17 -26.84 7.02 -20.70
N GLN A 18 -26.58 6.05 -19.82
CA GLN A 18 -26.55 6.27 -18.37
C GLN A 18 -25.37 7.15 -17.96
N SER A 19 -24.20 6.96 -18.56
CA SER A 19 -23.01 7.75 -18.26
C SER A 19 -23.21 9.24 -18.60
N GLU A 20 -23.76 9.54 -19.77
CA GLU A 20 -24.12 10.92 -20.16
C GLU A 20 -25.27 11.50 -19.32
N PHE A 21 -26.28 10.68 -18.98
CA PHE A 21 -27.38 11.09 -18.11
C PHE A 21 -26.88 11.44 -16.70
N LEU A 22 -26.05 10.61 -16.10
CA LEU A 22 -25.45 10.83 -14.78
C LEU A 22 -24.54 12.07 -14.80
N THR A 23 -23.70 12.21 -15.82
CA THR A 23 -22.90 13.43 -16.07
C THR A 23 -23.75 14.71 -16.06
N GLY A 24 -24.93 14.69 -16.69
CA GLY A 24 -25.84 15.84 -16.70
C GLY A 24 -26.56 16.09 -15.38
N LEU A 25 -26.96 15.00 -14.70
CA LEU A 25 -27.56 15.03 -13.38
C LEU A 25 -26.57 15.64 -12.37
N GLU A 26 -25.32 15.15 -12.35
CA GLU A 26 -24.24 15.62 -11.49
C GLU A 26 -23.93 17.09 -11.71
N LYS A 27 -23.75 17.55 -12.97
CA LYS A 27 -23.56 18.98 -13.28
C LYS A 27 -24.66 19.85 -12.66
N GLN A 28 -25.93 19.47 -12.81
CA GLN A 28 -27.04 20.24 -12.26
C GLN A 28 -27.15 20.15 -10.74
N ALA A 29 -26.85 18.98 -10.15
CA ALA A 29 -26.85 18.78 -8.70
C ALA A 29 -25.75 19.61 -8.02
N PHE A 30 -24.55 19.65 -8.60
CA PHE A 30 -23.43 20.43 -8.07
C PHE A 30 -23.70 21.94 -8.18
N GLU A 31 -24.32 22.40 -9.28
CA GLU A 31 -24.80 23.79 -9.44
C GLU A 31 -25.82 24.19 -8.34
N GLU A 32 -26.71 23.28 -7.92
CA GLU A 32 -27.70 23.50 -6.85
C GLU A 32 -27.14 23.20 -5.42
N GLY A 33 -25.89 22.73 -5.30
CA GLY A 33 -25.24 22.45 -4.01
C GLY A 33 -25.56 21.09 -3.37
N TYR A 34 -25.84 20.07 -4.18
CA TYR A 34 -26.22 18.72 -3.76
C TYR A 34 -25.13 17.68 -4.06
N ASP A 35 -24.95 16.72 -3.16
CA ASP A 35 -24.27 15.45 -3.45
C ASP A 35 -25.17 14.47 -4.20
N VAL A 36 -24.55 13.58 -4.96
CA VAL A 36 -25.20 12.52 -5.72
C VAL A 36 -24.67 11.17 -5.26
N CYS A 37 -25.50 10.34 -4.65
CA CYS A 37 -25.17 8.95 -4.31
C CYS A 37 -25.80 8.01 -5.33
N VAL A 38 -25.00 7.48 -6.24
CA VAL A 38 -25.43 6.55 -7.30
C VAL A 38 -25.27 5.12 -6.79
N PHE A 39 -26.36 4.37 -6.72
CA PHE A 39 -26.37 2.93 -6.41
C PHE A 39 -26.55 2.17 -7.72
N SER A 40 -25.52 1.42 -8.13
CA SER A 40 -25.48 0.71 -9.41
C SER A 40 -25.19 -0.77 -9.22
N MET A 41 -25.87 -1.59 -10.01
CA MET A 41 -25.48 -2.97 -10.30
C MET A 41 -24.26 -2.96 -11.23
N TYR A 42 -23.61 -4.11 -11.40
CA TYR A 42 -22.55 -4.31 -12.38
C TYR A 42 -23.08 -4.38 -13.80
N ILE A 43 -24.13 -5.17 -14.05
CA ILE A 43 -24.71 -5.32 -15.38
C ILE A 43 -26.24 -5.39 -15.37
N LYS A 44 -26.84 -4.85 -16.44
CA LYS A 44 -28.29 -4.77 -16.63
C LYS A 44 -29.00 -6.13 -16.70
N TYR A 45 -28.26 -7.20 -17.04
CA TYR A 45 -28.76 -8.57 -17.15
C TYR A 45 -27.72 -9.56 -16.59
N GLN A 46 -28.14 -10.49 -15.75
CA GLN A 46 -27.31 -11.59 -15.25
C GLN A 46 -27.79 -12.93 -15.83
N ASN A 47 -26.88 -13.90 -15.96
CA ASN A 47 -27.18 -15.19 -16.58
C ASN A 47 -27.74 -16.25 -15.60
N THR A 48 -27.74 -15.96 -14.28
CA THR A 48 -28.28 -16.84 -13.23
C THR A 48 -29.09 -16.03 -12.23
N LEU A 49 -30.14 -16.64 -11.67
CA LEU A 49 -31.00 -16.01 -10.65
C LEU A 49 -30.20 -15.70 -9.37
N GLU A 50 -29.18 -16.50 -9.09
CA GLU A 50 -28.25 -16.33 -7.98
C GLU A 50 -27.50 -15.01 -8.14
N ARG A 51 -26.85 -14.77 -9.29
CA ARG A 51 -26.17 -13.51 -9.60
C ARG A 51 -27.13 -12.32 -9.65
N GLU A 52 -28.37 -12.49 -10.12
CA GLU A 52 -29.37 -11.42 -10.05
C GLU A 52 -29.61 -10.96 -8.61
N LYS A 53 -29.59 -11.86 -7.61
CA LYS A 53 -29.72 -11.47 -6.19
C LYS A 53 -28.49 -10.76 -5.67
N GLY A 54 -27.29 -11.28 -5.96
CA GLY A 54 -26.03 -10.70 -5.49
C GLY A 54 -25.79 -9.30 -6.07
N ASP A 55 -26.08 -9.12 -7.36
CA ASP A 55 -25.92 -7.84 -8.07
C ASP A 55 -26.98 -6.80 -7.66
N SER A 56 -28.24 -7.22 -7.50
CA SER A 56 -29.31 -6.31 -7.02
C SER A 56 -29.28 -6.03 -5.51
N SER A 57 -28.36 -6.67 -4.76
CA SER A 57 -28.20 -6.46 -3.32
C SER A 57 -27.93 -4.99 -2.97
N ILE A 58 -27.26 -4.24 -3.85
CA ILE A 58 -26.84 -2.85 -3.66
C ILE A 58 -28.00 -1.91 -3.29
N PHE A 59 -29.21 -2.15 -3.82
CA PHE A 59 -30.39 -1.35 -3.49
C PHE A 59 -30.85 -1.51 -2.04
N THR A 60 -30.41 -2.56 -1.33
CA THR A 60 -30.67 -2.74 0.11
C THR A 60 -29.73 -1.91 1.01
N LEU A 61 -28.69 -1.29 0.45
CA LEU A 61 -27.82 -0.35 1.17
C LEU A 61 -28.51 0.98 1.43
N VAL A 62 -29.50 1.35 0.60
CA VAL A 62 -30.10 2.68 0.59
C VAL A 62 -30.91 2.95 1.86
N ASP A 63 -30.42 3.91 2.66
CA ASP A 63 -31.15 4.51 3.75
C ASP A 63 -31.79 5.82 3.28
N TYR A 64 -33.03 5.75 2.78
CA TYR A 64 -33.73 6.89 2.19
C TYR A 64 -33.88 8.09 3.14
N ALA A 65 -33.76 7.89 4.46
CA ALA A 65 -33.82 8.97 5.45
C ALA A 65 -32.65 9.97 5.36
N LEU A 66 -31.57 9.63 4.62
CA LEU A 66 -30.41 10.49 4.40
C LEU A 66 -30.53 11.39 3.16
N PHE A 67 -31.61 11.30 2.38
CA PHE A 67 -31.73 11.92 1.06
C PHE A 67 -32.93 12.86 0.95
N ASP A 68 -32.71 14.03 0.35
CA ASP A 68 -33.75 15.04 0.08
C ASP A 68 -34.67 14.64 -1.08
N ALA A 69 -34.16 13.83 -2.03
CA ALA A 69 -34.95 13.23 -3.10
C ALA A 69 -34.31 11.96 -3.68
N VAL A 70 -35.11 11.17 -4.40
CA VAL A 70 -34.69 9.95 -5.09
C VAL A 70 -34.98 10.03 -6.59
N ILE A 71 -34.01 9.70 -7.43
CA ILE A 71 -34.15 9.56 -8.88
C ILE A 71 -33.92 8.09 -9.24
N VAL A 72 -34.78 7.47 -10.05
CA VAL A 72 -34.60 6.07 -10.47
C VAL A 72 -34.63 5.94 -11.98
N MET A 73 -33.54 5.42 -12.55
CA MET A 73 -33.44 5.07 -13.97
C MET A 73 -34.12 3.71 -14.22
N ALA A 74 -35.44 3.68 -14.11
CA ALA A 74 -36.18 2.43 -13.95
C ALA A 74 -36.19 1.50 -15.18
N ASP A 75 -35.85 1.98 -16.39
CA ASP A 75 -35.61 1.10 -17.55
C ASP A 75 -34.20 0.49 -17.59
N SER A 76 -33.24 1.03 -16.84
CA SER A 76 -31.94 0.36 -16.66
C SER A 76 -32.02 -0.86 -15.74
N ILE A 77 -33.08 -0.97 -14.92
CA ILE A 77 -33.30 -2.10 -13.99
C ILE A 77 -34.25 -3.13 -14.64
N GLN A 78 -33.69 -4.08 -15.39
CA GLN A 78 -34.45 -5.07 -16.18
C GLN A 78 -34.62 -6.44 -15.50
N THR A 79 -33.95 -6.71 -14.36
CA THR A 79 -34.12 -7.94 -13.56
C THR A 79 -35.61 -8.22 -13.29
N PRO A 80 -36.13 -9.42 -13.62
CA PRO A 80 -37.56 -9.72 -13.54
C PRO A 80 -38.18 -9.45 -12.17
N GLY A 81 -39.14 -8.52 -12.14
CA GLY A 81 -39.87 -8.15 -10.92
C GLY A 81 -39.10 -7.27 -9.91
N LEU A 82 -37.80 -7.02 -10.11
CA LEU A 82 -36.98 -6.20 -9.21
C LEU A 82 -37.48 -4.75 -9.13
N TRP A 83 -37.75 -4.12 -10.28
CA TRP A 83 -38.33 -2.77 -10.33
C TRP A 83 -39.57 -2.63 -9.43
N LYS A 84 -40.49 -3.59 -9.47
CA LYS A 84 -41.71 -3.55 -8.65
C LYS A 84 -41.41 -3.63 -7.15
N LYS A 85 -40.36 -4.35 -6.74
CA LYS A 85 -39.92 -4.39 -5.35
C LYS A 85 -39.35 -3.04 -4.92
N ILE A 86 -38.48 -2.44 -5.74
CA ILE A 86 -37.88 -1.11 -5.49
C ILE A 86 -38.97 -0.02 -5.44
N GLU A 87 -39.93 -0.03 -6.37
CA GLU A 87 -41.05 0.93 -6.39
C GLU A 87 -41.89 0.86 -5.10
N ILE A 88 -42.18 -0.35 -4.59
CA ILE A 88 -42.92 -0.54 -3.33
C ILE A 88 -42.04 -0.14 -2.12
N ASP A 89 -40.78 -0.53 -2.11
CA ASP A 89 -39.83 -0.26 -1.03
C ASP A 89 -39.60 1.25 -0.81
N ILE A 90 -39.44 2.02 -1.90
CA ILE A 90 -39.40 3.48 -1.82
C ILE A 90 -40.73 4.02 -1.29
N HIS A 91 -41.88 3.51 -1.76
CA HIS A 91 -43.19 4.00 -1.34
C HIS A 91 -43.50 3.74 0.15
N GLU A 92 -43.01 2.63 0.70
CA GLU A 92 -43.20 2.26 2.11
C GLU A 92 -42.21 2.95 3.05
N ARG A 93 -40.96 3.19 2.60
CA ARG A 93 -39.87 3.74 3.44
C ARG A 93 -39.57 5.23 3.22
N TYR A 94 -40.10 5.87 2.19
CA TYR A 94 -39.76 7.25 1.82
C TYR A 94 -40.96 8.13 1.49
N SER A 95 -40.90 9.39 1.89
CA SER A 95 -41.98 10.39 1.73
C SER A 95 -41.56 11.67 1.03
N GLY A 96 -40.28 11.81 0.65
CA GLY A 96 -39.78 12.94 -0.13
C GLY A 96 -40.06 12.80 -1.65
N PRO A 97 -39.62 13.77 -2.46
CA PRO A 97 -39.77 13.73 -3.91
C PRO A 97 -39.07 12.53 -4.56
N VAL A 98 -39.78 11.88 -5.49
CA VAL A 98 -39.26 10.77 -6.29
C VAL A 98 -39.57 11.01 -7.78
N ILE A 99 -38.55 10.90 -8.62
CA ILE A 99 -38.65 11.01 -10.08
C ILE A 99 -38.22 9.68 -10.73
N ILE A 100 -39.11 9.12 -11.56
CA ILE A 100 -38.87 7.87 -12.29
C ILE A 100 -38.60 8.18 -13.77
N VAL A 101 -37.50 7.65 -14.30
CA VAL A 101 -37.03 7.91 -15.67
C VAL A 101 -37.26 6.68 -16.54
N ASP A 102 -37.80 6.89 -17.74
CA ASP A 102 -38.07 5.88 -18.78
C ASP A 102 -39.00 4.73 -18.32
N ARG A 103 -39.86 4.98 -17.34
CA ARG A 103 -40.88 4.01 -16.90
C ARG A 103 -42.09 4.70 -16.28
N ASP A 104 -43.27 4.16 -16.52
CA ASP A 104 -44.48 4.59 -15.80
C ASP A 104 -44.43 4.05 -14.36
N SER A 105 -44.89 4.87 -13.39
CA SER A 105 -44.96 4.52 -11.97
C SER A 105 -46.38 4.61 -11.42
N ASN A 106 -46.69 3.76 -10.44
CA ASN A 106 -47.97 3.74 -9.73
C ASN A 106 -48.06 4.78 -8.61
N TYR A 107 -46.92 5.22 -8.06
CA TYR A 107 -46.84 6.09 -6.88
C TYR A 107 -46.17 7.44 -7.15
N PHE A 108 -45.28 7.51 -8.14
CA PHE A 108 -44.35 8.62 -8.31
C PHE A 108 -44.52 9.33 -9.66
N LYS A 109 -43.97 10.55 -9.75
CA LYS A 109 -43.91 11.27 -11.02
C LYS A 109 -42.89 10.59 -11.93
N SER A 110 -43.22 10.49 -13.22
CA SER A 110 -42.35 9.88 -14.21
C SER A 110 -42.30 10.68 -15.50
N PHE A 111 -41.20 10.55 -16.23
CA PHE A 111 -41.09 11.01 -17.61
C PHE A 111 -40.34 9.99 -18.47
N TRP A 112 -40.61 10.04 -19.77
CA TRP A 112 -39.92 9.26 -20.79
C TRP A 112 -39.03 10.18 -21.61
N THR A 113 -37.83 9.73 -21.94
CA THR A 113 -36.95 10.38 -22.90
C THR A 113 -37.50 10.27 -24.31
N ASP A 114 -37.17 11.25 -25.13
CA ASP A 114 -37.61 11.30 -26.52
C ASP A 114 -36.66 10.49 -27.40
N GLY A 115 -37.20 9.44 -28.01
CA GLY A 115 -36.57 8.73 -29.12
C GLY A 115 -37.44 8.69 -30.38
N TYR A 116 -38.53 9.46 -30.41
CA TYR A 116 -39.38 9.62 -31.58
C TYR A 116 -38.76 10.63 -32.54
N SER A 117 -38.55 11.87 -32.07
CA SER A 117 -38.11 12.99 -32.92
C SER A 117 -36.73 12.75 -33.56
N LEU A 118 -35.85 12.03 -32.86
CA LEU A 118 -34.50 11.69 -33.31
C LEU A 118 -34.50 10.66 -34.44
N ILE A 119 -35.29 9.58 -34.33
CA ILE A 119 -35.44 8.61 -35.45
C ILE A 119 -36.17 9.25 -36.62
N TYR A 120 -37.20 10.06 -36.36
CA TYR A 120 -37.88 10.82 -37.42
C TYR A 120 -36.88 11.69 -38.20
N ALA A 121 -35.96 12.37 -37.50
CA ALA A 121 -34.90 13.17 -38.12
C ALA A 121 -33.89 12.33 -38.93
N ILE A 122 -33.45 11.18 -38.42
CA ILE A 122 -32.54 10.26 -39.15
C ILE A 122 -33.20 9.76 -40.45
N ILE A 123 -34.45 9.32 -40.39
CA ILE A 123 -35.18 8.82 -41.57
C ILE A 123 -35.46 9.95 -42.56
N SER A 124 -35.86 11.14 -42.07
CA SER A 124 -36.03 12.32 -42.93
C SER A 124 -34.71 12.71 -43.60
N HIS A 125 -33.57 12.66 -42.90
CA HIS A 125 -32.25 12.92 -43.49
C HIS A 125 -31.91 11.94 -44.63
N LEU A 126 -32.15 10.64 -44.45
CA LEU A 126 -31.94 9.63 -45.50
C LEU A 126 -32.80 9.87 -46.75
N ILE A 127 -34.01 10.44 -46.58
CA ILE A 127 -34.93 10.73 -47.68
C ILE A 127 -34.63 12.10 -48.32
N GLU A 128 -34.50 13.16 -47.53
CA GLU A 128 -34.37 14.54 -48.02
C GLU A 128 -32.97 14.85 -48.58
N VAL A 129 -31.91 14.32 -47.97
CA VAL A 129 -30.52 14.61 -48.37
C VAL A 129 -30.02 13.60 -49.40
N HIS A 130 -30.33 12.32 -49.21
CA HIS A 130 -29.81 11.23 -50.07
C HIS A 130 -30.84 10.69 -51.06
N ASN A 131 -32.14 11.01 -50.92
CA ASN A 131 -33.21 10.55 -51.80
C ASN A 131 -33.35 9.01 -51.85
N TYR A 132 -32.97 8.33 -50.76
CA TYR A 132 -33.23 6.90 -50.56
C TYR A 132 -34.74 6.64 -50.36
N LYS A 133 -35.20 5.49 -50.84
CA LYS A 133 -36.62 5.10 -50.93
C LYS A 133 -36.90 3.71 -50.37
N ASP A 134 -35.96 2.79 -50.47
CA ASP A 134 -35.99 1.49 -49.80
C ASP A 134 -35.09 1.53 -48.56
N ILE A 135 -35.69 1.93 -47.43
CA ILE A 135 -35.01 2.06 -46.14
C ILE A 135 -35.53 0.96 -45.22
N ALA A 136 -34.64 0.08 -44.76
CA ALA A 136 -34.94 -0.89 -43.72
C ALA A 136 -34.76 -0.31 -42.31
N PHE A 137 -35.48 -0.85 -41.33
CA PHE A 137 -35.36 -0.46 -39.93
C PHE A 137 -35.05 -1.64 -39.02
N LEU A 138 -33.88 -1.62 -38.38
CA LEU A 138 -33.48 -2.60 -37.36
C LEU A 138 -33.85 -2.06 -35.98
N THR A 139 -35.02 -2.43 -35.48
CA THR A 139 -35.48 -2.08 -34.13
C THR A 139 -34.84 -2.98 -33.06
N GLY A 140 -34.79 -2.52 -31.81
CA GLY A 140 -34.55 -3.41 -30.67
C GLY A 140 -35.79 -4.21 -30.25
N LYS A 141 -35.76 -4.76 -29.04
CA LYS A 141 -36.74 -5.74 -28.52
C LYS A 141 -38.19 -5.34 -28.80
N SER A 142 -38.91 -6.14 -29.60
CA SER A 142 -40.22 -5.79 -30.18
C SER A 142 -41.35 -5.50 -29.18
N TRP A 143 -41.25 -6.01 -27.95
CA TRP A 143 -42.20 -5.75 -26.88
C TRP A 143 -41.95 -4.41 -26.14
N HIS A 144 -40.74 -3.85 -26.24
CA HIS A 144 -40.28 -2.68 -25.48
C HIS A 144 -40.86 -1.36 -26.01
N ARG A 145 -41.07 -0.38 -25.13
CA ARG A 145 -41.76 0.87 -25.50
C ARG A 145 -40.90 1.77 -26.39
N HIS A 146 -39.60 1.90 -26.10
CA HIS A 146 -38.71 2.70 -26.97
C HIS A 146 -38.61 2.10 -28.37
N SER A 147 -38.49 0.77 -28.50
CA SER A 147 -38.56 0.07 -29.80
C SER A 147 -39.84 0.45 -30.57
N LYS A 148 -41.01 0.34 -29.92
CA LYS A 148 -42.31 0.68 -30.55
C LYS A 148 -42.36 2.14 -31.00
N ARG A 149 -41.93 3.10 -30.17
CA ARG A 149 -41.93 4.52 -30.54
C ARG A 149 -40.92 4.87 -31.64
N ARG A 150 -39.78 4.17 -31.70
CA ARG A 150 -38.80 4.30 -32.80
C ARG A 150 -39.36 3.71 -34.10
N VAL A 151 -40.06 2.58 -34.04
CA VAL A 151 -40.80 2.03 -35.20
C VAL A 151 -41.93 2.96 -35.63
N GLU A 152 -42.71 3.54 -34.71
CA GLU A 152 -43.73 4.55 -35.01
C GLU A 152 -43.10 5.75 -35.76
N ALA A 153 -41.98 6.29 -35.26
CA ALA A 153 -41.26 7.39 -35.90
C ALA A 153 -40.77 7.06 -37.31
N TYR A 154 -40.22 5.86 -37.52
CA TYR A 154 -39.83 5.38 -38.86
C TYR A 154 -41.05 5.27 -39.79
N LYS A 155 -42.15 4.67 -39.32
CA LYS A 155 -43.37 4.49 -40.13
C LYS A 155 -44.03 5.83 -40.49
N GLU A 156 -44.06 6.80 -39.58
CA GLU A 156 -44.60 8.13 -39.84
C GLU A 156 -43.67 8.94 -40.74
N ALA A 157 -42.35 8.94 -40.53
CA ALA A 157 -41.40 9.63 -41.41
C ALA A 157 -41.47 9.11 -42.86
N MET A 158 -41.46 7.78 -43.08
CA MET A 158 -41.61 7.20 -44.42
C MET A 158 -42.93 7.62 -45.08
N LYS A 159 -44.04 7.56 -44.33
CA LYS A 159 -45.39 7.88 -44.81
C LYS A 159 -45.56 9.36 -45.16
N ASP A 160 -45.04 10.27 -44.34
CA ASP A 160 -45.18 11.72 -44.55
C ASP A 160 -44.34 12.21 -45.75
N HIS A 161 -43.27 11.48 -46.10
CA HIS A 161 -42.53 11.65 -47.35
C HIS A 161 -43.13 10.88 -48.54
N GLY A 162 -44.26 10.18 -48.36
CA GLY A 162 -44.95 9.46 -49.43
C GLY A 162 -44.32 8.13 -49.86
N LEU A 163 -43.46 7.54 -49.03
CA LEU A 163 -42.80 6.25 -49.28
C LEU A 163 -43.60 5.08 -48.69
N PRO A 164 -43.54 3.88 -49.30
CA PRO A 164 -44.18 2.68 -48.76
C PRO A 164 -43.42 2.15 -47.54
N VAL A 165 -44.17 1.64 -46.56
CA VAL A 165 -43.64 0.88 -45.42
C VAL A 165 -43.96 -0.59 -45.65
N SER A 166 -42.94 -1.45 -45.74
CA SER A 166 -43.12 -2.91 -45.66
C SER A 166 -42.74 -3.41 -44.27
N GLU A 167 -43.54 -4.30 -43.68
CA GLU A 167 -43.17 -5.00 -42.44
C GLU A 167 -41.97 -5.94 -42.68
N ASP A 168 -41.77 -6.43 -43.91
CA ASP A 168 -40.63 -7.29 -44.29
C ASP A 168 -39.29 -6.53 -44.31
N ARG A 169 -39.33 -5.19 -44.22
CA ARG A 169 -38.16 -4.31 -44.06
C ARG A 169 -37.95 -3.87 -42.60
N ILE A 170 -38.67 -4.45 -41.63
CA ILE A 170 -38.54 -4.16 -40.19
C ILE A 170 -37.99 -5.37 -39.44
N PHE A 171 -36.74 -5.28 -39.02
CA PHE A 171 -36.00 -6.34 -38.35
C PHE A 171 -36.04 -6.15 -36.84
N SER A 172 -36.17 -7.24 -36.08
CA SER A 172 -36.18 -7.21 -34.61
C SER A 172 -34.86 -7.71 -34.03
N GLY A 173 -34.18 -6.83 -33.29
CA GLY A 173 -32.96 -7.12 -32.54
C GLY A 173 -33.11 -6.94 -31.03
N ASP A 174 -31.98 -6.88 -30.34
CA ASP A 174 -31.87 -6.86 -28.88
C ASP A 174 -31.10 -5.65 -28.31
N PHE A 175 -30.69 -4.73 -29.18
CA PHE A 175 -29.76 -3.60 -28.95
C PHE A 175 -28.27 -3.95 -28.87
N TRP A 176 -27.88 -5.20 -29.18
CA TRP A 176 -26.48 -5.63 -29.16
C TRP A 176 -25.92 -5.94 -30.56
N TYR A 177 -24.60 -5.91 -30.71
CA TYR A 177 -23.90 -6.13 -31.98
C TYR A 177 -24.37 -7.41 -32.70
N SER A 178 -24.56 -8.49 -31.94
CA SER A 178 -25.02 -9.80 -32.43
C SER A 178 -26.37 -9.76 -33.17
N SER A 179 -27.29 -8.87 -32.81
CA SER A 179 -28.53 -8.73 -33.59
C SER A 179 -28.37 -7.85 -34.83
N GLY A 180 -27.37 -6.97 -34.87
CA GLY A 180 -26.87 -6.35 -36.10
C GLY A 180 -26.24 -7.35 -37.06
N GLU A 181 -25.35 -8.20 -36.54
CA GLU A 181 -24.70 -9.29 -37.30
C GLU A 181 -25.74 -10.24 -37.91
N LEU A 182 -26.73 -10.70 -37.11
CA LEU A 182 -27.82 -11.55 -37.59
C LEU A 182 -28.70 -10.85 -38.64
N CYS A 183 -28.93 -9.55 -38.51
CA CYS A 183 -29.67 -8.77 -39.51
C CYS A 183 -28.90 -8.70 -40.85
N ALA A 184 -27.58 -8.50 -40.81
CA ALA A 184 -26.74 -8.49 -42.01
C ALA A 184 -26.72 -9.86 -42.70
N SER A 185 -26.51 -10.94 -41.94
CA SER A 185 -26.60 -12.31 -42.47
C SER A 185 -27.97 -12.59 -43.09
N SER A 186 -29.06 -12.20 -42.43
CA SER A 186 -30.42 -12.37 -42.98
C SER A 186 -30.66 -11.58 -44.26
N LEU A 187 -30.06 -10.39 -44.43
CA LEU A 187 -30.14 -9.62 -45.67
C LEU A 187 -29.37 -10.31 -46.80
N LEU A 188 -28.13 -10.75 -46.53
CA LEU A 188 -27.26 -11.42 -47.50
C LEU A 188 -27.79 -12.80 -47.93
N GLU A 189 -28.32 -13.59 -46.99
CA GLU A 189 -28.87 -14.93 -47.24
C GLU A 189 -30.24 -14.90 -47.95
N SER A 190 -30.97 -13.78 -47.91
CA SER A 190 -32.31 -13.66 -48.50
C SER A 190 -32.34 -13.84 -50.02
N GLY A 191 -31.26 -13.49 -50.71
CA GLY A 191 -31.19 -13.44 -52.17
C GLY A 191 -31.97 -12.28 -52.83
N GLU A 192 -32.64 -11.44 -52.05
CA GLU A 192 -33.30 -10.22 -52.51
C GLU A 192 -32.27 -9.06 -52.62
N PRO A 193 -32.58 -7.99 -53.40
CA PRO A 193 -31.77 -6.78 -53.39
C PRO A 193 -31.66 -6.17 -51.99
N LEU A 194 -30.44 -5.79 -51.62
CA LEU A 194 -30.19 -5.00 -50.41
C LEU A 194 -30.99 -3.69 -50.46
N PRO A 195 -31.53 -3.22 -49.31
CA PRO A 195 -32.15 -1.90 -49.23
C PRO A 195 -31.08 -0.81 -49.47
N GLU A 196 -31.49 0.38 -49.89
CA GLU A 196 -30.59 1.51 -50.11
C GLU A 196 -29.99 2.00 -48.78
N ALA A 197 -30.73 1.87 -47.68
CA ALA A 197 -30.24 2.16 -46.34
C ALA A 197 -30.80 1.20 -45.27
N VAL A 198 -30.06 0.99 -44.19
CA VAL A 198 -30.57 0.40 -42.93
C VAL A 198 -30.39 1.41 -41.80
N ALA A 199 -31.50 1.81 -41.19
CA ALA A 199 -31.49 2.62 -39.97
C ALA A 199 -31.65 1.72 -38.74
N CYS A 200 -30.68 1.76 -37.84
CA CYS A 200 -30.64 0.95 -36.63
C CYS A 200 -31.10 1.75 -35.41
N ALA A 201 -31.86 1.09 -34.53
CA ALA A 201 -32.35 1.71 -33.30
C ALA A 201 -31.28 1.90 -32.20
N ASN A 202 -30.04 1.44 -32.41
CA ASN A 202 -28.85 1.96 -31.72
C ASN A 202 -27.56 1.75 -32.55
N ASP A 203 -26.46 2.38 -32.11
CA ASP A 203 -25.15 2.28 -32.76
C ASP A 203 -24.53 0.88 -32.68
N CYS A 204 -24.66 0.15 -31.58
CA CYS A 204 -24.08 -1.21 -31.46
C CYS A 204 -24.65 -2.17 -32.54
N MET A 205 -25.96 -2.11 -32.79
CA MET A 205 -26.58 -2.87 -33.89
C MET A 205 -26.12 -2.37 -35.27
N ALA A 206 -25.89 -1.06 -35.45
CA ALA A 206 -25.33 -0.51 -36.69
C ALA A 206 -23.89 -0.99 -36.94
N ILE A 207 -23.05 -1.08 -35.89
CA ILE A 207 -21.67 -1.58 -35.96
C ILE A 207 -21.65 -3.06 -36.33
N GLY A 208 -22.43 -3.90 -35.63
CA GLY A 208 -22.51 -5.34 -35.94
C GLY A 208 -23.04 -5.61 -37.36
N LEU A 209 -24.03 -4.84 -37.81
CA LEU A 209 -24.53 -4.87 -39.18
C LEU A 209 -23.44 -4.49 -40.19
N ALA A 210 -22.77 -3.35 -39.97
CA ALA A 210 -21.75 -2.81 -40.87
C ALA A 210 -20.53 -3.74 -41.00
N LYS A 211 -20.11 -4.37 -39.89
CA LYS A 211 -19.03 -5.35 -39.84
C LYS A 211 -19.29 -6.52 -40.79
N VAL A 212 -20.40 -7.24 -40.61
CA VAL A 212 -20.73 -8.44 -41.41
C VAL A 212 -20.95 -8.10 -42.89
N LEU A 213 -21.57 -6.95 -43.19
CA LEU A 213 -21.71 -6.47 -44.57
C LEU A 213 -20.33 -6.24 -45.23
N THR A 214 -19.43 -5.55 -44.52
CA THR A 214 -18.07 -5.25 -45.01
C THR A 214 -17.23 -6.52 -45.18
N GLU A 215 -17.30 -7.46 -44.23
CA GLU A 215 -16.61 -8.77 -44.30
C GLU A 215 -17.07 -9.62 -45.50
N ASN A 216 -18.33 -9.45 -45.94
CA ASN A 216 -18.88 -10.10 -47.13
C ASN A 216 -18.72 -9.26 -48.42
N GLY A 217 -17.93 -8.18 -48.39
CA GLY A 217 -17.56 -7.38 -49.55
C GLY A 217 -18.57 -6.32 -49.98
N VAL A 218 -19.59 -6.03 -49.17
CA VAL A 218 -20.54 -4.92 -49.40
C VAL A 218 -19.91 -3.63 -48.86
N ARG A 219 -19.88 -2.56 -49.68
CA ARG A 219 -19.26 -1.29 -49.31
C ARG A 219 -20.26 -0.35 -48.65
N ILE A 220 -19.80 0.36 -47.63
CA ILE A 220 -20.58 1.37 -46.91
C ILE A 220 -19.84 2.71 -47.11
N PRO A 221 -20.51 3.77 -47.60
CA PRO A 221 -21.93 3.86 -47.94
C PRO A 221 -22.29 3.41 -49.39
N GLU A 222 -21.32 3.01 -50.23
CA GLU A 222 -21.53 2.98 -51.69
C GLU A 222 -22.49 1.90 -52.21
N ASP A 223 -22.62 0.77 -51.52
CA ASP A 223 -23.58 -0.30 -51.86
C ASP A 223 -24.78 -0.32 -50.90
N ILE A 224 -24.62 0.18 -49.67
CA ILE A 224 -25.68 0.32 -48.66
C ILE A 224 -25.31 1.38 -47.61
N ALA A 225 -26.22 2.30 -47.33
CA ALA A 225 -26.06 3.25 -46.23
C ALA A 225 -26.45 2.61 -44.88
N VAL A 226 -25.73 2.94 -43.80
CA VAL A 226 -26.04 2.46 -42.45
C VAL A 226 -26.09 3.65 -41.49
N THR A 227 -27.18 3.80 -40.74
CA THR A 227 -27.28 4.84 -39.69
C THR A 227 -27.54 4.24 -38.33
N GLY A 228 -26.94 4.84 -37.31
CA GLY A 228 -27.13 4.46 -35.91
C GLY A 228 -28.17 5.33 -35.18
N TYR A 229 -28.20 5.16 -33.86
CA TYR A 229 -28.91 6.02 -32.91
C TYR A 229 -28.16 5.98 -31.57
N GLY A 230 -27.79 7.14 -31.02
CA GLY A 230 -26.98 7.25 -29.80
C GLY A 230 -25.80 8.20 -29.99
N SER A 231 -25.12 8.11 -31.12
CA SER A 231 -23.85 8.77 -31.43
C SER A 231 -22.75 8.44 -30.41
N SER A 232 -22.59 7.15 -30.09
CA SER A 232 -21.52 6.66 -29.22
C SER A 232 -20.14 6.98 -29.79
N LEU A 233 -19.14 7.15 -28.92
CA LEU A 233 -17.76 7.37 -29.34
C LEU A 233 -17.25 6.25 -30.26
N GLU A 234 -17.68 5.01 -30.00
CA GLU A 234 -17.37 3.85 -30.84
C GLU A 234 -17.90 4.04 -32.26
N GLY A 235 -19.15 4.48 -32.42
CA GLY A 235 -19.79 4.77 -33.70
C GLY A 235 -19.16 5.96 -34.44
N GLN A 236 -18.78 7.01 -33.72
CA GLN A 236 -18.10 8.18 -34.27
C GLN A 236 -16.67 7.88 -34.79
N THR A 237 -16.00 6.87 -34.22
CA THR A 237 -14.60 6.50 -34.55
C THR A 237 -14.48 5.31 -35.52
N CYS A 238 -15.59 4.79 -36.02
CA CYS A 238 -15.62 3.70 -37.00
C CYS A 238 -14.83 4.02 -38.29
N PRO A 239 -14.36 3.00 -39.05
CA PRO A 239 -13.67 3.20 -40.34
C PRO A 239 -14.45 4.07 -41.33
N LYS A 240 -15.78 4.02 -41.25
CA LYS A 240 -16.71 5.03 -41.74
C LYS A 240 -17.54 5.51 -40.54
N PRO A 241 -17.32 6.73 -40.02
CA PRO A 241 -18.09 7.25 -38.88
C PRO A 241 -19.58 7.14 -39.11
N LEU A 242 -20.31 6.60 -38.13
CA LEU A 242 -21.74 6.35 -38.24
C LEU A 242 -22.53 7.66 -38.17
N THR A 243 -23.33 7.95 -39.19
CA THR A 243 -24.38 8.97 -39.08
C THR A 243 -25.42 8.50 -38.07
N SER A 244 -25.63 9.29 -37.03
CA SER A 244 -26.41 8.94 -35.85
C SER A 244 -27.01 10.19 -35.20
N SER A 245 -27.91 10.01 -34.24
CA SER A 245 -28.49 11.10 -33.45
C SER A 245 -27.92 11.07 -32.04
N PHE A 246 -27.47 12.21 -31.53
CA PHE A 246 -27.16 12.32 -30.10
C PHE A 246 -28.45 12.14 -29.30
N ILE A 247 -28.44 11.21 -28.34
CA ILE A 247 -29.48 11.22 -27.32
C ILE A 247 -29.17 12.41 -26.41
N PRO A 248 -30.10 13.32 -26.12
CA PRO A 248 -29.85 14.44 -25.22
C PRO A 248 -29.89 13.95 -23.76
N ALA A 249 -29.06 12.96 -23.44
CA ALA A 249 -29.00 12.28 -22.15
C ALA A 249 -28.53 13.23 -21.05
N GLU A 250 -27.49 14.03 -21.31
CA GLU A 250 -27.05 15.09 -20.37
C GLU A 250 -28.20 16.06 -20.04
N TYR A 251 -28.99 16.46 -21.05
CA TYR A 251 -30.17 17.31 -20.83
C TYR A 251 -31.22 16.62 -19.95
N TYR A 252 -31.51 15.34 -20.17
CA TYR A 252 -32.45 14.60 -19.32
C TYR A 252 -31.94 14.39 -17.89
N GLY A 253 -30.62 14.24 -17.73
CA GLY A 253 -29.95 14.26 -16.43
C GLY A 253 -30.23 15.57 -15.69
N ARG A 254 -29.87 16.71 -16.30
CA ARG A 254 -30.14 18.06 -15.76
C ARG A 254 -31.63 18.26 -15.45
N TYR A 255 -32.50 17.91 -16.40
CA TYR A 255 -33.95 18.02 -16.28
C TYR A 255 -34.50 17.19 -15.11
N SER A 256 -33.94 16.02 -14.82
CA SER A 256 -34.36 15.19 -13.67
C SER A 256 -34.11 15.89 -12.33
N VAL A 257 -32.97 16.58 -12.18
CA VAL A 257 -32.67 17.41 -11.01
C VAL A 257 -33.58 18.63 -10.96
N GLN A 258 -33.82 19.30 -12.09
CA GLN A 258 -34.75 20.43 -12.15
C GLN A 258 -36.17 20.03 -11.74
N CYS A 259 -36.65 18.84 -12.13
CA CYS A 259 -37.91 18.28 -11.64
C CYS A 259 -37.89 18.03 -10.14
N VAL A 260 -36.81 17.48 -9.59
CA VAL A 260 -36.64 17.29 -8.14
C VAL A 260 -36.67 18.63 -7.40
N MET A 261 -35.94 19.65 -7.87
CA MET A 261 -35.91 20.97 -7.25
C MET A 261 -37.27 21.67 -7.31
N ALA A 262 -38.01 21.53 -8.42
CA ALA A 262 -39.39 22.02 -8.52
C ALA A 262 -40.30 21.32 -7.49
N LEU A 263 -40.22 19.99 -7.34
CA LEU A 263 -41.00 19.26 -6.34
C LEU A 263 -40.63 19.63 -4.89
N LEU A 264 -39.35 19.84 -4.59
CA LEU A 264 -38.87 20.33 -3.28
C LEU A 264 -39.38 21.75 -2.97
N ARG A 265 -39.53 22.60 -3.99
CA ARG A 265 -40.08 23.97 -3.88
C ARG A 265 -41.61 24.04 -3.92
N GLY A 266 -42.28 22.93 -4.27
CA GLY A 266 -43.74 22.87 -4.45
C GLY A 266 -44.25 23.48 -5.75
N GLU A 267 -43.39 23.55 -6.77
CA GLU A 267 -43.63 24.14 -8.09
C GLU A 267 -44.14 23.09 -9.11
N GLU A 268 -44.68 23.54 -10.25
CA GLU A 268 -44.99 22.64 -11.37
C GLU A 268 -43.71 22.18 -12.09
N LEU A 269 -43.77 21.00 -12.72
CA LEU A 269 -42.62 20.45 -13.45
C LEU A 269 -42.29 21.33 -14.69
N PRO A 270 -41.01 21.62 -14.96
CA PRO A 270 -40.60 22.46 -16.09
C PRO A 270 -40.99 21.86 -17.45
N GLU A 271 -41.18 22.72 -18.46
CA GLU A 271 -41.48 22.26 -19.83
C GLU A 271 -40.27 21.54 -20.46
N LYS A 272 -40.51 20.33 -20.98
CA LYS A 272 -39.53 19.53 -21.73
C LYS A 272 -39.38 20.06 -23.17
N LYS A 273 -38.19 20.56 -23.53
CA LYS A 273 -37.83 21.06 -24.87
C LYS A 273 -36.36 20.74 -25.23
N PRO A 274 -36.00 19.47 -25.49
CA PRO A 274 -34.74 19.14 -26.15
C PRO A 274 -34.80 19.48 -27.64
N GLU A 275 -33.78 20.12 -28.18
CA GLU A 275 -33.59 20.20 -29.64
C GLU A 275 -32.85 18.93 -30.12
N PRO A 276 -33.27 18.31 -31.24
CA PRO A 276 -32.63 17.10 -31.75
C PRO A 276 -31.30 17.43 -32.45
N GLU A 277 -30.18 17.00 -31.88
CA GLU A 277 -28.85 17.11 -32.52
C GLU A 277 -28.47 15.82 -33.26
N MET A 278 -27.97 15.94 -34.48
CA MET A 278 -27.46 14.82 -35.29
C MET A 278 -25.96 14.91 -35.49
N PHE A 279 -25.28 13.78 -35.31
CA PHE A 279 -23.93 13.57 -35.80
C PHE A 279 -24.00 13.06 -37.24
N ILE A 280 -23.58 13.89 -38.19
CA ILE A 280 -23.45 13.48 -39.59
C ILE A 280 -22.05 12.89 -39.78
N GLY A 281 -22.00 11.58 -40.01
CA GLY A 281 -20.80 10.81 -40.33
C GLY A 281 -20.69 10.50 -41.82
N GLU A 282 -19.80 9.57 -42.20
CA GLU A 282 -19.65 9.15 -43.61
C GLU A 282 -20.58 7.99 -43.99
N SER A 283 -21.11 7.23 -43.03
CA SER A 283 -21.84 5.98 -43.30
C SER A 283 -23.20 6.14 -44.02
N CYS A 284 -23.70 7.38 -44.17
CA CYS A 284 -24.88 7.70 -44.97
C CYS A 284 -24.57 8.22 -46.38
N GLY A 285 -23.31 8.56 -46.70
CA GLY A 285 -22.92 9.18 -47.97
C GLY A 285 -22.71 10.70 -47.94
N CYS A 286 -22.74 11.36 -46.78
CA CYS A 286 -22.47 12.80 -46.70
C CYS A 286 -20.97 13.15 -46.88
N GLU A 287 -20.70 14.25 -47.60
CA GLU A 287 -19.36 14.85 -47.73
C GLU A 287 -19.15 16.00 -46.73
N GLY A 288 -17.91 16.20 -46.25
CA GLY A 288 -17.54 17.36 -45.42
C GLY A 288 -17.87 17.26 -43.92
N CYS A 289 -18.13 16.05 -43.42
CA CYS A 289 -18.53 15.74 -42.04
C CYS A 289 -17.49 16.16 -40.97
N LYS A 290 -17.92 16.27 -39.70
CA LYS A 290 -17.02 16.53 -38.55
C LYS A 290 -16.07 15.34 -38.37
N LYS A 291 -14.82 15.45 -38.86
CA LYS A 291 -13.78 14.44 -38.65
C LYS A 291 -12.84 14.84 -37.52
N ASP A 292 -12.60 13.93 -36.59
CA ASP A 292 -11.37 13.94 -35.80
C ASP A 292 -10.39 12.95 -36.45
N GLU A 293 -9.65 13.43 -37.47
CA GLU A 293 -8.77 12.60 -38.30
C GLU A 293 -7.64 11.90 -37.51
N LYS A 294 -7.41 12.28 -36.25
CA LYS A 294 -6.41 11.65 -35.37
C LYS A 294 -6.90 10.36 -34.71
N ASN A 295 -8.21 10.12 -34.65
CA ASN A 295 -8.83 9.10 -33.81
C ASN A 295 -9.69 8.07 -34.59
N LEU A 296 -9.56 8.00 -35.93
CA LEU A 296 -10.26 7.01 -36.75
C LEU A 296 -9.65 5.61 -36.60
N ARG A 297 -10.48 4.60 -36.31
CA ARG A 297 -10.02 3.21 -36.12
C ARG A 297 -9.80 2.49 -37.46
N PRO A 298 -8.72 1.69 -37.62
CA PRO A 298 -8.43 0.96 -38.86
C PRO A 298 -9.25 -0.34 -39.02
N THR A 299 -9.80 -0.86 -37.91
CA THR A 299 -10.66 -2.03 -37.83
C THR A 299 -11.79 -1.74 -36.83
N TRP A 300 -12.76 -2.67 -36.69
CA TRP A 300 -13.93 -2.46 -35.84
C TRP A 300 -13.75 -2.87 -34.36
N ASP A 301 -12.62 -3.47 -33.98
CA ASP A 301 -12.31 -3.95 -32.61
C ASP A 301 -11.42 -2.97 -31.79
N THR A 302 -11.19 -3.26 -30.51
CA THR A 302 -10.55 -2.40 -29.47
C THR A 302 -9.90 -3.26 -28.36
N GLU A 303 -8.87 -2.87 -27.59
CA GLU A 303 -7.96 -1.70 -27.52
C GLU A 303 -6.61 -2.17 -26.91
N ASP A 304 -5.53 -1.36 -26.94
CA ASP A 304 -4.26 -1.63 -26.24
C ASP A 304 -3.80 -0.40 -25.42
N SER A 305 -3.73 -0.54 -24.10
CA SER A 305 -3.09 0.42 -23.19
C SER A 305 -2.28 -0.33 -22.14
N VAL A 306 -0.98 -0.07 -22.09
CA VAL A 306 0.02 -0.88 -21.36
C VAL A 306 -0.17 -0.84 -19.84
N ASP A 307 -0.79 0.21 -19.31
CA ASP A 307 -1.08 0.40 -17.87
C ASP A 307 -2.58 0.22 -17.53
N GLY A 308 -3.43 -0.19 -18.49
CA GLY A 308 -4.88 -0.39 -18.30
C GLY A 308 -5.26 -1.77 -17.75
N PHE A 309 -6.51 -1.93 -17.28
CA PHE A 309 -7.00 -3.21 -16.76
C PHE A 309 -6.93 -4.36 -17.79
N TYR A 310 -7.16 -4.06 -19.08
CA TYR A 310 -7.04 -5.02 -20.18
C TYR A 310 -5.62 -5.19 -20.73
N SER A 311 -4.61 -4.54 -20.13
CA SER A 311 -3.22 -4.70 -20.54
C SER A 311 -2.77 -6.14 -20.41
N ILE A 312 -1.98 -6.62 -21.37
CA ILE A 312 -1.24 -7.89 -21.27
C ILE A 312 -0.22 -7.90 -20.10
N HIS A 313 0.01 -6.75 -19.46
CA HIS A 313 0.87 -6.56 -18.29
C HIS A 313 0.09 -6.35 -16.99
N ASN A 314 -1.24 -6.47 -16.98
CA ASN A 314 -2.02 -6.44 -15.76
C ASN A 314 -1.96 -7.81 -15.05
N PHE A 315 -1.45 -7.85 -13.82
CA PHE A 315 -1.34 -9.06 -13.00
C PHE A 315 -2.27 -9.05 -11.77
N LEU A 316 -3.26 -8.14 -11.70
CA LEU A 316 -4.17 -8.02 -10.55
C LEU A 316 -4.82 -9.36 -10.15
N GLN A 317 -5.27 -10.16 -11.13
CA GLN A 317 -5.93 -11.44 -10.86
C GLN A 317 -4.93 -12.50 -10.39
N GLU A 318 -3.75 -12.56 -11.01
CA GLU A 318 -2.64 -13.43 -10.63
C GLU A 318 -2.12 -13.12 -9.22
N ASP A 319 -1.98 -11.85 -8.87
CA ASP A 319 -1.50 -11.40 -7.55
C ASP A 319 -2.55 -11.68 -6.47
N ILE A 320 -3.83 -11.42 -6.74
CA ILE A 320 -4.95 -11.84 -5.87
C ILE A 320 -4.94 -13.36 -5.65
N LEU A 321 -4.65 -14.16 -6.69
CA LEU A 321 -4.61 -15.63 -6.62
C LEU A 321 -3.43 -16.18 -5.80
N LYS A 322 -2.34 -15.41 -5.64
CA LYS A 322 -1.19 -15.79 -4.80
C LYS A 322 -1.47 -15.60 -3.29
N GLU A 323 -2.39 -14.71 -2.95
CA GLU A 323 -2.62 -14.32 -1.56
C GLU A 323 -3.43 -15.37 -0.77
N ASN A 324 -3.01 -15.59 0.48
CA ASN A 324 -3.60 -16.61 1.37
C ASN A 324 -4.27 -16.02 2.62
N SER A 325 -4.37 -14.69 2.71
CA SER A 325 -4.98 -14.00 3.85
C SER A 325 -5.86 -12.84 3.38
N THR A 326 -6.91 -12.54 4.15
CA THR A 326 -7.71 -11.32 3.93
C THR A 326 -6.82 -10.06 3.87
N ARG A 327 -5.75 -9.97 4.68
CA ARG A 327 -4.87 -8.78 4.68
C ARG A 327 -4.11 -8.63 3.36
N GLY A 328 -3.40 -9.66 2.92
CA GLY A 328 -2.60 -9.61 1.70
C GLY A 328 -3.44 -9.34 0.45
N TYR A 329 -4.65 -9.90 0.39
CA TYR A 329 -5.64 -9.53 -0.62
C TYR A 329 -5.96 -8.04 -0.62
N LEU A 330 -6.18 -7.40 0.54
CA LEU A 330 -6.45 -5.96 0.60
C LEU A 330 -5.24 -5.13 0.18
N ASP A 331 -4.02 -5.57 0.50
CA ASP A 331 -2.78 -4.90 0.07
C ASP A 331 -2.64 -4.92 -1.45
N VAL A 332 -2.96 -6.05 -2.11
CA VAL A 332 -3.00 -6.15 -3.59
C VAL A 332 -4.11 -5.28 -4.16
N VAL A 333 -5.35 -5.37 -3.64
CA VAL A 333 -6.45 -4.54 -4.14
C VAL A 333 -6.11 -3.05 -4.05
N TYR A 334 -5.50 -2.62 -2.94
CA TYR A 334 -5.03 -1.24 -2.76
C TYR A 334 -3.95 -0.85 -3.77
N SER A 335 -2.94 -1.70 -4.00
CA SER A 335 -1.83 -1.39 -4.91
C SER A 335 -2.25 -1.28 -6.37
N TYR A 336 -3.45 -1.73 -6.74
CA TYR A 336 -4.00 -1.67 -8.10
C TYR A 336 -5.12 -0.62 -8.29
N ILE A 337 -5.48 0.18 -7.26
CA ILE A 337 -6.52 1.23 -7.36
C ILE A 337 -6.18 2.28 -8.45
N PHE A 338 -4.89 2.53 -8.71
CA PHE A 338 -4.44 3.49 -9.73
C PHE A 338 -4.95 3.18 -11.15
N GLN A 339 -5.35 1.92 -11.43
CA GLN A 339 -5.95 1.53 -12.71
C GLN A 339 -7.35 2.15 -12.92
N ILE A 340 -8.03 2.57 -11.85
CA ILE A 340 -9.34 3.24 -11.92
C ILE A 340 -9.11 4.71 -12.32
N ARG A 341 -9.06 4.97 -13.63
CA ARG A 341 -8.68 6.27 -14.20
C ARG A 341 -9.49 7.43 -13.63
N GLY A 342 -8.80 8.40 -13.03
CA GLY A 342 -9.36 9.65 -12.53
C GLY A 342 -9.94 9.60 -11.11
N VAL A 343 -9.99 8.42 -10.47
CA VAL A 343 -10.56 8.27 -9.12
C VAL A 343 -9.84 9.18 -8.11
N LYS A 344 -10.61 9.82 -7.22
CA LYS A 344 -10.10 10.64 -6.11
C LYS A 344 -10.26 9.92 -4.78
N ASN A 345 -11.38 9.23 -4.60
CA ASN A 345 -11.64 8.45 -3.40
C ASN A 345 -12.12 7.05 -3.78
N PHE A 346 -11.60 6.03 -3.12
CA PHE A 346 -12.08 4.65 -3.20
C PHE A 346 -12.27 4.09 -1.78
N ARG A 347 -13.41 3.44 -1.54
CA ARG A 347 -13.69 2.72 -0.30
C ARG A 347 -14.02 1.27 -0.62
N LEU A 348 -13.56 0.35 0.22
CA LEU A 348 -14.00 -1.05 0.22
C LEU A 348 -14.48 -1.42 1.62
N CYS A 349 -15.72 -1.86 1.72
CA CYS A 349 -16.36 -2.19 2.99
C CYS A 349 -16.93 -3.61 2.94
N PHE A 350 -16.69 -4.42 3.98
CA PHE A 350 -17.15 -5.82 4.06
C PHE A 350 -18.15 -6.05 5.18
N ASN A 351 -19.09 -6.97 4.95
CA ASN A 351 -19.95 -7.57 5.97
C ASN A 351 -19.10 -8.42 6.95
N GLU A 352 -19.61 -8.67 8.16
CA GLU A 352 -18.94 -9.57 9.13
C GLU A 352 -18.84 -11.02 8.62
N ALA A 353 -19.75 -11.43 7.72
CA ALA A 353 -19.74 -12.68 6.97
C ALA A 353 -20.49 -12.52 5.64
N GLY A 354 -20.36 -13.47 4.72
CA GLY A 354 -21.15 -13.48 3.48
C GLY A 354 -22.66 -13.54 3.77
N MET A 355 -23.42 -12.59 3.25
CA MET A 355 -24.86 -12.43 3.48
C MET A 355 -25.66 -12.83 2.24
N GLN A 356 -26.65 -13.72 2.38
CA GLN A 356 -27.61 -14.01 1.28
C GLN A 356 -28.60 -12.86 1.02
N THR A 357 -28.66 -11.86 1.91
CA THR A 357 -29.59 -10.73 1.85
C THR A 357 -28.90 -9.43 2.23
N GLY A 358 -28.18 -8.81 1.29
CA GLY A 358 -27.67 -7.45 1.44
C GLY A 358 -26.51 -7.31 2.43
N PHE A 359 -26.69 -6.42 3.40
CA PHE A 359 -25.61 -5.90 4.23
C PHE A 359 -25.87 -6.13 5.73
N SER A 360 -24.84 -6.53 6.48
CA SER A 360 -24.93 -6.69 7.93
C SER A 360 -25.01 -5.33 8.63
N ASP A 361 -25.64 -5.28 9.81
CA ASP A 361 -25.76 -4.03 10.59
C ASP A 361 -24.41 -3.51 11.08
N ARG A 362 -23.39 -4.36 11.15
CA ARG A 362 -22.00 -4.00 11.42
C ARG A 362 -21.14 -4.39 10.21
N MET A 363 -20.24 -3.50 9.80
CA MET A 363 -19.40 -3.66 8.62
C MET A 363 -17.96 -3.20 8.87
N LEU A 364 -17.00 -3.89 8.28
CA LEU A 364 -15.59 -3.54 8.23
C LEU A 364 -15.36 -2.43 7.21
N SER A 365 -14.75 -1.32 7.62
CA SER A 365 -14.07 -0.38 6.71
C SER A 365 -12.69 -0.98 6.38
N ALA A 366 -12.55 -1.57 5.19
CA ALA A 366 -11.40 -2.40 4.85
C ALA A 366 -10.32 -1.64 4.06
N ILE A 367 -10.73 -0.81 3.11
CA ILE A 367 -9.85 0.13 2.40
C ILE A 367 -10.46 1.52 2.47
N ASN A 368 -9.62 2.48 2.86
CA ASN A 368 -9.76 3.89 2.55
C ASN A 368 -8.63 4.30 1.61
N TYR A 369 -8.96 4.86 0.45
CA TYR A 369 -8.03 5.51 -0.45
C TYR A 369 -8.55 6.91 -0.76
N ASP A 370 -7.73 7.92 -0.50
CA ASP A 370 -8.02 9.34 -0.68
C ASP A 370 -6.78 10.05 -1.25
N VAL A 371 -6.86 10.41 -2.54
CA VAL A 371 -5.79 11.11 -3.28
C VAL A 371 -5.70 12.59 -2.86
N GLU A 372 -6.77 13.16 -2.33
CA GLU A 372 -6.80 14.56 -1.89
C GLU A 372 -6.27 14.73 -0.46
N ASN A 373 -6.12 13.61 0.27
CA ASN A 373 -5.56 13.58 1.62
C ASN A 373 -4.91 12.21 1.90
N GLU A 374 -3.69 11.99 1.38
CA GLU A 374 -2.96 10.72 1.50
C GLU A 374 -2.86 10.23 2.96
N GLY A 375 -2.73 11.15 3.93
CA GLY A 375 -2.67 10.84 5.37
C GLY A 375 -3.94 10.21 5.98
N LYS A 376 -5.06 10.18 5.25
CA LYS A 376 -6.26 9.41 5.61
C LYS A 376 -6.25 7.98 5.04
N SER A 377 -5.48 7.73 3.98
CA SER A 377 -5.51 6.46 3.26
C SER A 377 -5.01 5.34 4.17
N SER A 378 -5.74 4.22 4.19
CA SER A 378 -5.52 3.16 5.17
C SER A 378 -6.15 1.83 4.72
N ILE A 379 -5.56 0.74 5.20
CA ILE A 379 -6.05 -0.62 5.00
C ILE A 379 -6.24 -1.25 6.38
N SER A 380 -7.42 -1.81 6.65
CA SER A 380 -7.75 -2.42 7.94
C SER A 380 -8.46 -3.77 7.79
N ILE A 381 -8.22 -4.65 8.76
CA ILE A 381 -8.93 -5.92 8.95
C ILE A 381 -9.74 -5.95 10.26
N LYS A 382 -9.79 -4.83 10.99
CA LYS A 382 -10.34 -4.72 12.35
C LYS A 382 -11.20 -3.47 12.60
N ASP A 383 -11.35 -2.58 11.62
CA ASP A 383 -12.07 -1.30 11.76
C ASP A 383 -13.57 -1.47 11.47
N TYR A 384 -14.32 -1.99 12.44
CA TYR A 384 -15.75 -2.31 12.30
C TYR A 384 -16.66 -1.23 12.87
N HIS A 385 -17.60 -0.76 12.04
CA HIS A 385 -18.57 0.31 12.33
C HIS A 385 -20.02 -0.18 12.18
N ASP A 386 -20.99 0.53 12.75
CA ASP A 386 -22.40 0.36 12.39
C ASP A 386 -22.58 0.83 10.93
N ARG A 387 -23.18 0.00 10.09
CA ARG A 387 -23.50 0.26 8.67
C ARG A 387 -24.09 1.66 8.43
N LYS A 388 -25.01 2.13 9.27
CA LYS A 388 -25.62 3.46 9.14
C LYS A 388 -24.58 4.56 9.37
N SER A 389 -23.80 4.45 10.44
CA SER A 389 -22.73 5.40 10.76
C SER A 389 -21.61 5.39 9.72
N LEU A 390 -21.26 4.22 9.17
CA LEU A 390 -20.25 4.06 8.12
C LEU A 390 -20.69 4.66 6.80
N PHE A 391 -21.91 4.33 6.35
CA PHE A 391 -22.45 4.92 5.13
C PHE A 391 -22.56 6.44 5.27
N GLN A 392 -23.06 6.92 6.43
CA GLN A 392 -23.16 8.34 6.70
C GLN A 392 -21.79 9.04 6.71
N SER A 393 -20.77 8.48 7.37
CA SER A 393 -19.43 9.08 7.45
C SER A 393 -18.75 9.17 6.08
N ILE A 394 -19.06 8.26 5.15
CA ILE A 394 -18.56 8.32 3.76
C ILE A 394 -19.21 9.48 2.98
N VAL A 395 -20.52 9.68 3.10
CA VAL A 395 -21.23 10.73 2.33
C VAL A 395 -21.14 12.12 2.95
N ASP A 396 -20.90 12.23 4.27
CA ASP A 396 -20.72 13.50 4.99
C ASP A 396 -19.23 13.96 5.07
N GLU A 397 -18.29 13.27 4.43
CA GLU A 397 -16.85 13.55 4.57
C GLU A 397 -16.37 14.85 3.93
N PHE A 398 -17.06 15.34 2.88
CA PHE A 398 -16.54 16.40 2.00
C PHE A 398 -17.45 17.62 1.92
N ASP A 399 -16.87 18.82 2.10
CA ASP A 399 -17.60 20.10 2.05
C ASP A 399 -18.10 20.49 0.64
N THR A 400 -17.46 20.01 -0.44
CA THR A 400 -17.78 20.35 -1.84
C THR A 400 -18.72 19.31 -2.48
N PRO A 401 -19.71 19.68 -3.30
CA PRO A 401 -20.58 18.73 -4.01
C PRO A 401 -19.82 17.66 -4.81
N ARG A 402 -20.21 16.38 -4.66
CA ARG A 402 -19.58 15.20 -5.28
C ARG A 402 -20.59 14.17 -5.76
N ALA A 403 -20.13 13.32 -6.67
CA ALA A 403 -20.77 12.03 -6.96
C ALA A 403 -20.06 10.90 -6.19
N PHE A 404 -20.84 9.98 -5.65
CA PHE A 404 -20.38 8.75 -4.99
C PHE A 404 -21.07 7.55 -5.64
N PHE A 405 -20.32 6.65 -6.26
CA PHE A 405 -20.85 5.46 -6.93
C PHE A 405 -20.65 4.24 -6.06
N PHE A 406 -21.74 3.64 -5.58
CA PHE A 406 -21.77 2.44 -4.75
C PHE A 406 -22.07 1.21 -5.62
N THR A 407 -21.23 0.20 -5.51
CA THR A 407 -21.38 -1.09 -6.22
C THR A 407 -21.19 -2.29 -5.27
N PRO A 408 -21.92 -3.41 -5.45
CA PRO A 408 -21.90 -4.53 -4.51
C PRO A 408 -20.68 -5.43 -4.72
N ILE A 409 -20.04 -5.86 -3.64
CA ILE A 409 -19.04 -6.93 -3.65
C ILE A 409 -19.76 -8.24 -3.36
N TYR A 410 -19.83 -9.15 -4.32
CA TYR A 410 -20.61 -10.38 -4.20
C TYR A 410 -20.05 -11.54 -5.04
N PHE A 411 -20.47 -12.76 -4.71
CA PHE A 411 -20.27 -13.95 -5.53
C PHE A 411 -21.56 -14.80 -5.57
N GLU A 412 -22.06 -15.10 -6.77
CA GLU A 412 -23.39 -15.70 -6.98
C GLU A 412 -24.49 -14.96 -6.15
N ASP A 413 -25.11 -15.60 -5.16
CA ASP A 413 -26.12 -14.99 -4.28
C ASP A 413 -25.60 -14.52 -2.91
N VAL A 414 -24.28 -14.57 -2.68
CA VAL A 414 -23.63 -14.15 -1.43
C VAL A 414 -23.05 -12.75 -1.59
N THR A 415 -23.59 -11.79 -0.83
CA THR A 415 -23.09 -10.41 -0.74
C THR A 415 -22.04 -10.31 0.36
N TYR A 416 -20.83 -9.92 -0.02
CA TYR A 416 -19.70 -9.72 0.90
C TYR A 416 -19.57 -8.29 1.39
N GLY A 417 -20.11 -7.30 0.68
CA GLY A 417 -19.94 -5.90 1.04
C GLY A 417 -20.22 -4.95 -0.12
N PHE A 418 -19.68 -3.74 -0.07
CA PHE A 418 -19.76 -2.77 -1.16
C PHE A 418 -18.42 -2.05 -1.36
N ALA A 419 -18.22 -1.54 -2.57
CA ALA A 419 -17.22 -0.51 -2.85
C ALA A 419 -17.90 0.83 -3.13
N MET A 420 -17.19 1.92 -2.89
CA MET A 420 -17.56 3.27 -3.30
C MET A 420 -16.40 3.89 -4.08
N ILE A 421 -16.70 4.59 -5.19
CA ILE A 421 -15.75 5.49 -5.85
C ILE A 421 -16.31 6.91 -6.00
N SER A 422 -15.42 7.91 -5.96
CA SER A 422 -15.72 9.29 -6.31
C SER A 422 -14.63 9.89 -7.20
N TYR A 423 -15.05 10.70 -8.17
CA TYR A 423 -14.20 11.53 -9.03
C TYR A 423 -14.04 12.96 -8.49
N GLY A 424 -14.41 13.20 -7.22
CA GLY A 424 -14.36 14.51 -6.59
C GLY A 424 -15.47 15.41 -7.15
N THR A 425 -15.08 16.55 -7.73
CA THR A 425 -16.00 17.53 -8.34
C THR A 425 -16.13 17.39 -9.88
N GLU A 426 -15.44 16.42 -10.49
CA GLU A 426 -15.60 16.08 -11.91
C GLU A 426 -16.93 15.34 -12.11
N ALA A 427 -17.87 15.94 -12.82
CA ALA A 427 -19.16 15.31 -13.13
C ALA A 427 -18.99 14.27 -14.25
N ARG A 428 -19.13 12.99 -13.91
CA ARG A 428 -18.94 11.83 -14.78
C ARG A 428 -19.36 10.53 -14.10
N SER A 429 -19.82 9.57 -14.90
CA SER A 429 -19.93 8.17 -14.46
C SER A 429 -18.59 7.44 -14.49
N TYR A 430 -18.58 6.23 -13.93
CA TYR A 430 -17.51 5.26 -14.11
C TYR A 430 -17.58 4.56 -15.48
N ASP A 431 -16.53 3.83 -15.84
CA ASP A 431 -16.37 3.15 -17.13
C ASP A 431 -16.35 1.61 -17.01
N GLU A 432 -16.26 0.93 -18.15
CA GLU A 432 -16.12 -0.54 -18.20
C GLU A 432 -14.84 -1.03 -17.49
N ASN A 433 -13.76 -0.25 -17.50
CA ASN A 433 -12.52 -0.61 -16.79
C ASN A 433 -12.78 -0.78 -15.29
N TYR A 434 -13.49 0.18 -14.66
CA TYR A 434 -13.89 0.04 -13.27
C TYR A 434 -14.77 -1.20 -13.05
N ARG A 435 -15.76 -1.44 -13.91
CA ARG A 435 -16.68 -2.59 -13.78
C ARG A 435 -15.93 -3.93 -13.77
N GLU A 436 -15.03 -4.16 -14.72
CA GLU A 436 -14.29 -5.43 -14.76
C GLU A 436 -13.23 -5.53 -13.66
N TRP A 437 -12.61 -4.41 -13.27
CA TRP A 437 -11.70 -4.33 -12.13
C TRP A 437 -12.39 -4.74 -10.82
N ILE A 438 -13.55 -4.13 -10.49
CA ILE A 438 -14.24 -4.41 -9.22
C ILE A 438 -14.89 -5.81 -9.18
N LYS A 439 -15.21 -6.36 -10.35
CA LYS A 439 -15.62 -7.75 -10.55
C LYS A 439 -14.48 -8.74 -10.33
N ALA A 440 -13.24 -8.40 -10.72
CA ALA A 440 -12.04 -9.18 -10.38
C ALA A 440 -11.79 -9.17 -8.87
N VAL A 441 -11.87 -7.98 -8.23
CA VAL A 441 -11.80 -7.81 -6.77
C VAL A 441 -12.83 -8.69 -6.05
N SER A 442 -14.10 -8.65 -6.46
CA SER A 442 -15.18 -9.46 -5.88
C SER A 442 -14.92 -10.98 -5.96
N ARG A 443 -14.42 -11.46 -7.12
CA ARG A 443 -14.04 -12.86 -7.30
C ARG A 443 -12.82 -13.26 -6.48
N GLY A 444 -11.88 -12.35 -6.29
CA GLY A 444 -10.72 -12.55 -5.42
C GLY A 444 -11.13 -12.84 -3.98
N TYR A 445 -12.07 -12.07 -3.45
CA TYR A 445 -12.51 -12.23 -2.06
C TYR A 445 -13.16 -13.60 -1.77
N GLU A 446 -13.97 -14.12 -2.71
CA GLU A 446 -14.54 -15.49 -2.65
C GLU A 446 -13.44 -16.55 -2.49
N ILE A 447 -12.34 -16.43 -3.23
CA ILE A 447 -11.22 -17.38 -3.19
C ILE A 447 -10.55 -17.36 -1.81
N ILE A 448 -10.27 -16.15 -1.30
CA ILE A 448 -9.70 -15.97 0.04
C ILE A 448 -10.64 -16.55 1.13
N LYS A 449 -11.94 -16.25 1.06
CA LYS A 449 -12.91 -16.75 2.04
C LYS A 449 -13.03 -18.27 2.00
N ARG A 450 -13.04 -18.89 0.82
CA ARG A 450 -13.03 -20.35 0.71
C ARG A 450 -11.75 -20.98 1.24
N ASN A 451 -10.60 -20.33 1.06
CA ASN A 451 -9.35 -20.81 1.66
C ASN A 451 -9.41 -20.72 3.20
N GLU A 452 -9.85 -19.59 3.77
CA GLU A 452 -10.08 -19.44 5.22
C GLU A 452 -11.09 -20.46 5.76
N GLU A 453 -12.18 -20.76 5.04
CA GLU A 453 -13.16 -21.78 5.43
C GLU A 453 -12.62 -23.21 5.34
N LEU A 454 -11.90 -23.57 4.28
CA LEU A 454 -11.26 -24.90 4.13
C LEU A 454 -10.23 -25.14 5.24
N VAL A 455 -9.49 -24.09 5.60
CA VAL A 455 -8.61 -24.05 6.78
C VAL A 455 -9.46 -24.27 8.04
N ASN A 456 -10.51 -23.50 8.30
CA ASN A 456 -11.38 -23.69 9.46
C ASN A 456 -12.15 -25.03 9.51
N LEU A 457 -12.36 -25.72 8.39
CA LEU A 457 -13.02 -27.03 8.36
C LEU A 457 -12.06 -28.15 8.76
N ARG A 458 -10.81 -28.08 8.27
CA ARG A 458 -9.74 -29.02 8.63
C ARG A 458 -9.42 -28.98 10.14
N SER A 459 -9.56 -27.83 10.80
CA SER A 459 -9.40 -27.71 12.26
C SER A 459 -10.44 -28.54 13.02
N LYS A 460 -11.71 -28.36 12.68
CA LYS A 460 -12.86 -29.03 13.31
C LYS A 460 -12.80 -30.54 13.10
N ILE A 461 -12.36 -31.01 11.93
CA ILE A 461 -12.15 -32.44 11.64
C ILE A 461 -11.00 -33.02 12.48
N SER A 462 -9.92 -32.27 12.68
CA SER A 462 -8.81 -32.68 13.55
C SER A 462 -9.25 -32.77 15.02
N ALA A 463 -10.00 -31.77 15.50
CA ALA A 463 -10.55 -31.74 16.86
C ALA A 463 -11.54 -32.89 17.13
N ALA A 464 -12.50 -33.13 16.22
CA ALA A 464 -13.50 -34.19 16.38
C ALA A 464 -12.88 -35.60 16.50
N ARG A 465 -11.75 -35.86 15.82
CA ARG A 465 -11.01 -37.12 15.93
C ARG A 465 -10.37 -37.36 17.31
N LYS A 466 -10.14 -36.31 18.12
CA LYS A 466 -9.63 -36.47 19.49
C LYS A 466 -10.71 -36.92 20.49
N THR A 467 -12.01 -36.75 20.20
CA THR A 467 -13.09 -36.97 21.18
C THR A 467 -13.63 -38.41 21.23
N GLU A 468 -13.48 -39.22 20.17
CA GLU A 468 -14.20 -40.51 20.02
C GLU A 468 -13.60 -41.73 20.79
N ASN A 469 -12.53 -41.58 21.59
CA ASN A 469 -11.85 -42.72 22.24
C ASN A 469 -11.46 -42.50 23.72
N LYS A 470 -12.41 -42.66 24.65
CA LYS A 470 -12.10 -42.94 26.08
C LYS A 470 -12.76 -44.25 26.54
N LYS A 471 -11.95 -45.32 26.63
CA LYS A 471 -12.27 -46.55 27.36
C LYS A 471 -12.13 -46.32 28.87
N THR A 472 -12.93 -47.01 29.68
CA THR A 472 -12.77 -47.06 31.14
C THR A 472 -11.83 -48.20 31.57
N MET A 473 -11.46 -48.25 32.85
CA MET A 473 -10.63 -49.32 33.42
C MET A 473 -11.32 -50.70 33.37
N GLU A 474 -12.66 -50.72 33.33
CA GLU A 474 -13.48 -51.93 33.24
C GLU A 474 -13.48 -52.53 31.81
N ASP A 475 -13.24 -51.70 30.79
CA ASP A 475 -13.16 -52.08 29.36
C ASP A 475 -11.79 -52.65 28.93
N LEU A 476 -10.85 -52.77 29.87
CA LEU A 476 -9.50 -53.23 29.59
C LEU A 476 -9.43 -54.75 29.44
N ASN A 477 -8.77 -55.21 28.38
CA ASN A 477 -8.47 -56.62 28.20
C ASN A 477 -7.30 -57.07 29.10
N GLU A 478 -7.05 -58.38 29.19
CA GLU A 478 -6.03 -58.96 30.07
C GLU A 478 -4.58 -58.53 29.79
N SER A 479 -4.25 -58.05 28.58
CA SER A 479 -2.93 -57.44 28.31
C SER A 479 -2.87 -55.98 28.77
N GLU A 480 -3.95 -55.22 28.59
CA GLU A 480 -4.07 -53.83 29.06
C GLU A 480 -3.98 -53.77 30.61
N LYS A 481 -4.66 -54.68 31.32
CA LYS A 481 -4.56 -54.80 32.79
C LYS A 481 -3.15 -55.10 33.29
N ARG A 482 -2.38 -55.93 32.56
CA ARG A 482 -0.98 -56.24 32.92
C ARG A 482 -0.06 -55.02 32.76
N LEU A 483 -0.30 -54.19 31.74
CA LEU A 483 0.42 -52.93 31.57
C LEU A 483 0.05 -51.92 32.66
N ALA A 484 -1.24 -51.77 32.99
CA ALA A 484 -1.69 -50.93 34.10
C ALA A 484 -1.03 -51.33 35.44
N ALA A 485 -0.99 -52.63 35.78
CA ALA A 485 -0.31 -53.12 36.98
C ALA A 485 1.22 -52.91 36.99
N LYS A 486 1.87 -52.88 35.80
CA LYS A 486 3.29 -52.51 35.69
C LYS A 486 3.51 -51.02 35.91
N VAL A 487 2.63 -50.16 35.38
CA VAL A 487 2.66 -48.71 35.62
C VAL A 487 2.42 -48.42 37.10
N ASP A 488 1.43 -49.03 37.74
CA ASP A 488 1.18 -48.89 39.18
C ASP A 488 2.42 -49.24 40.02
N LYS A 489 3.10 -50.36 39.71
CA LYS A 489 4.38 -50.72 40.35
C LYS A 489 5.47 -49.66 40.10
N LEU A 490 5.57 -49.12 38.89
CA LEU A 490 6.56 -48.11 38.51
C LEU A 490 6.37 -46.83 39.32
N LEU A 491 5.12 -46.35 39.46
CA LEU A 491 4.76 -45.20 40.29
C LEU A 491 5.08 -45.46 41.77
N ASN A 492 4.62 -46.58 42.32
CA ASN A 492 4.79 -46.95 43.73
C ASN A 492 6.26 -47.15 44.16
N GLN A 493 7.16 -47.42 43.22
CA GLN A 493 8.58 -47.70 43.49
C GLN A 493 9.55 -46.66 42.89
N ASN A 494 9.02 -45.56 42.34
CA ASN A 494 9.78 -44.51 41.65
C ASN A 494 10.81 -45.08 40.63
N LEU A 495 10.39 -46.03 39.79
CA LEU A 495 11.27 -46.74 38.84
C LEU A 495 11.44 -46.00 37.49
N PHE A 496 11.44 -44.67 37.55
CA PHE A 496 11.67 -43.82 36.39
C PHE A 496 13.16 -43.69 36.09
N LYS A 497 13.50 -43.62 34.80
CA LYS A 497 14.82 -43.20 34.31
C LYS A 497 14.68 -41.99 33.39
N TYR A 498 15.75 -41.24 33.22
CA TYR A 498 15.80 -40.08 32.34
C TYR A 498 16.97 -40.24 31.36
N PHE A 499 16.69 -39.97 30.09
CA PHE A 499 17.69 -39.92 29.03
C PHE A 499 17.76 -38.47 28.56
N PHE A 500 18.95 -37.91 28.47
CA PHE A 500 19.18 -36.54 28.04
C PHE A 500 19.43 -36.51 26.54
N GLN A 501 18.67 -35.70 25.80
CA GLN A 501 18.91 -35.47 24.38
C GLN A 501 19.45 -34.05 24.15
N PRO A 502 20.64 -33.90 23.52
CA PRO A 502 21.18 -32.58 23.19
C PRO A 502 20.31 -31.77 22.23
N ILE A 503 20.18 -30.49 22.54
CA ILE A 503 19.66 -29.43 21.68
C ILE A 503 20.86 -28.56 21.31
N VAL A 504 21.10 -28.33 20.02
CA VAL A 504 22.34 -27.68 19.52
C VAL A 504 22.05 -26.37 18.80
N SER A 505 23.01 -25.45 18.79
CA SER A 505 22.90 -24.21 18.02
C SER A 505 22.96 -24.48 16.52
N ALA A 506 21.99 -23.95 15.78
CA ALA A 506 21.95 -23.96 14.32
C ALA A 506 23.07 -23.14 13.66
N ARG A 507 23.82 -22.34 14.44
CA ARG A 507 24.92 -21.50 13.97
C ARG A 507 26.29 -22.10 14.25
N THR A 508 26.52 -22.62 15.47
CA THR A 508 27.84 -23.11 15.90
C THR A 508 27.96 -24.63 15.96
N GLY A 509 26.84 -25.36 16.00
CA GLY A 509 26.81 -26.80 16.25
C GLY A 509 27.10 -27.21 17.70
N GLU A 510 27.38 -26.25 18.59
CA GLU A 510 27.60 -26.53 20.01
C GLU A 510 26.29 -26.89 20.73
N ILE A 511 26.37 -27.77 21.73
CA ILE A 511 25.22 -28.09 22.59
C ILE A 511 24.82 -26.83 23.37
N TYR A 512 23.57 -26.42 23.25
CA TYR A 512 22.97 -25.30 23.98
C TYR A 512 22.29 -25.77 25.27
N SER A 513 21.52 -26.86 25.17
CA SER A 513 20.73 -27.43 26.25
C SER A 513 20.51 -28.94 26.06
N TYR A 514 19.81 -29.57 27.01
CA TYR A 514 19.35 -30.96 26.91
C TYR A 514 17.86 -31.06 27.24
N GLU A 515 17.13 -31.97 26.61
CA GLU A 515 15.79 -32.37 27.06
C GLU A 515 15.86 -33.64 27.93
N ALA A 516 15.20 -33.62 29.09
CA ALA A 516 15.18 -34.72 30.05
C ALA A 516 14.01 -35.69 29.79
N LEU A 517 14.23 -36.65 28.89
CA LEU A 517 13.20 -37.55 28.40
C LEU A 517 12.99 -38.75 29.35
N MET A 518 11.78 -38.85 29.91
CA MET A 518 11.36 -39.95 30.79
C MET A 518 11.40 -41.33 30.10
N ARG A 519 11.84 -42.37 30.82
CA ARG A 519 11.98 -43.76 30.36
C ARG A 519 11.69 -44.76 31.52
N SER A 520 11.54 -46.04 31.18
CA SER A 520 11.46 -47.17 32.12
C SER A 520 12.50 -48.24 31.80
N GLU A 521 12.89 -49.05 32.79
CA GLU A 521 13.61 -50.32 32.54
C GLU A 521 12.71 -51.41 31.94
N MET A 522 11.38 -51.28 32.07
CA MET A 522 10.44 -52.28 31.57
C MET A 522 10.21 -52.06 30.07
N THR A 523 10.64 -53.02 29.25
CA THR A 523 10.66 -52.89 27.77
C THR A 523 9.29 -52.70 27.11
N ASP A 524 8.20 -53.05 27.79
CA ASP A 524 6.81 -52.86 27.34
C ASP A 524 6.11 -51.64 27.98
N VAL A 525 6.82 -50.83 28.78
CA VAL A 525 6.29 -49.63 29.44
C VAL A 525 7.04 -48.38 28.94
N ASN A 526 6.57 -47.84 27.81
CA ASN A 526 7.06 -46.59 27.24
C ASN A 526 6.32 -45.36 27.85
N PRO A 527 6.76 -44.11 27.62
CA PRO A 527 6.14 -42.92 28.20
C PRO A 527 4.64 -42.75 27.91
N PHE A 528 4.18 -43.06 26.69
CA PHE A 528 2.75 -43.02 26.35
C PHE A 528 1.94 -44.05 27.15
N VAL A 529 2.51 -45.23 27.42
CA VAL A 529 1.90 -46.25 28.29
C VAL A 529 1.82 -45.78 29.74
N ILE A 530 2.87 -45.10 30.24
CA ILE A 530 2.89 -44.49 31.58
C ILE A 530 1.78 -43.44 31.69
N LEU A 531 1.77 -42.43 30.81
CA LEU A 531 0.80 -41.33 30.86
C LEU A 531 -0.64 -41.83 30.73
N LYS A 532 -0.92 -42.70 29.75
CA LYS A 532 -2.27 -43.27 29.53
C LYS A 532 -2.80 -43.96 30.80
N TYR A 533 -2.04 -44.89 31.37
CA TYR A 533 -2.54 -45.65 32.52
C TYR A 533 -2.50 -44.85 33.83
N SER A 534 -1.60 -43.87 33.95
CA SER A 534 -1.60 -42.92 35.09
C SER A 534 -2.83 -42.00 35.04
N GLU A 535 -3.22 -41.49 33.86
CA GLU A 535 -4.49 -40.75 33.70
C GLU A 535 -5.69 -41.63 34.07
N MET A 536 -5.77 -42.85 33.53
CA MET A 536 -6.86 -43.78 33.82
C MET A 536 -6.93 -44.21 35.29
N MET A 537 -5.81 -44.15 36.03
CA MET A 537 -5.75 -44.42 37.48
C MET A 537 -5.93 -43.17 38.35
N GLY A 538 -5.97 -41.96 37.77
CA GLY A 538 -5.99 -40.71 38.52
C GLY A 538 -4.67 -40.40 39.26
N ARG A 539 -3.53 -40.87 38.73
CA ARG A 539 -2.19 -40.81 39.34
C ARG A 539 -1.16 -40.03 38.49
N LEU A 540 -1.59 -38.96 37.82
CA LEU A 540 -0.68 -38.10 37.03
C LEU A 540 0.20 -37.20 37.93
N ASP A 541 -0.26 -36.90 39.13
CA ASP A 541 0.50 -36.23 40.19
C ASP A 541 1.76 -37.00 40.59
N ASP A 542 1.69 -38.33 40.66
CA ASP A 542 2.86 -39.19 40.88
C ASP A 542 3.88 -39.07 39.75
N VAL A 543 3.43 -38.88 38.50
CA VAL A 543 4.35 -38.71 37.36
C VAL A 543 5.04 -37.35 37.48
N GLU A 544 4.28 -36.28 37.59
CA GLU A 544 4.78 -34.90 37.72
C GLU A 544 5.79 -34.77 38.87
N ARG A 545 5.41 -35.22 40.07
CA ARG A 545 6.25 -35.13 41.29
C ARG A 545 7.54 -35.92 41.16
N ASN A 546 7.50 -37.14 40.62
CA ASN A 546 8.71 -37.95 40.45
C ASN A 546 9.60 -37.42 39.31
N THR A 547 9.03 -36.83 38.25
CA THR A 547 9.78 -36.21 37.15
C THR A 547 10.62 -35.04 37.65
N PHE A 548 10.02 -34.04 38.30
CA PHE A 548 10.77 -32.92 38.87
C PHE A 548 11.81 -33.38 39.89
N ASN A 549 11.42 -34.22 40.85
CA ASN A 549 12.33 -34.61 41.94
C ASN A 549 13.52 -35.43 41.47
N ASN A 550 13.35 -36.34 40.50
CA ASN A 550 14.44 -37.17 40.01
C ASN A 550 15.39 -36.37 39.12
N ILE A 551 14.88 -35.53 38.22
CA ILE A 551 15.73 -34.69 37.34
C ILE A 551 16.55 -33.71 38.18
N LEU A 552 15.93 -33.03 39.16
CA LEU A 552 16.64 -32.11 40.05
C LEU A 552 17.75 -32.81 40.86
N SER A 553 17.54 -34.06 41.29
CA SER A 553 18.60 -34.83 41.96
C SER A 553 19.75 -35.20 41.00
N ILE A 554 19.44 -35.55 39.75
CA ILE A 554 20.47 -35.79 38.71
C ILE A 554 21.26 -34.49 38.44
N MET A 555 20.60 -33.32 38.46
CA MET A 555 21.27 -32.02 38.32
C MET A 555 22.20 -31.71 39.49
N GLU A 556 21.78 -32.00 40.72
CA GLU A 556 22.61 -31.85 41.93
C GLU A 556 23.87 -32.74 41.88
N GLU A 557 23.78 -33.94 41.29
CA GLU A 557 24.92 -34.87 41.13
C GLU A 557 25.86 -34.51 39.97
N ASN A 558 25.40 -33.76 38.94
CA ASN A 558 26.14 -33.51 37.69
C ASN A 558 26.47 -32.02 37.44
N ILE A 559 26.60 -31.24 38.53
CA ILE A 559 26.74 -29.78 38.51
C ILE A 559 27.83 -29.24 37.57
N ASP A 560 28.98 -29.93 37.44
CA ASP A 560 30.11 -29.46 36.61
C ASP A 560 29.87 -29.60 35.11
N ILE A 561 29.09 -30.60 34.67
CA ILE A 561 28.72 -30.82 33.25
C ILE A 561 27.57 -29.87 32.84
N ILE A 562 26.67 -29.58 33.79
CA ILE A 562 25.48 -28.76 33.56
C ILE A 562 25.79 -27.26 33.71
N ARG A 563 26.95 -26.89 34.29
CA ARG A 563 27.41 -25.50 34.43
C ARG A 563 27.41 -24.78 33.07
N ASN A 564 26.47 -23.85 32.90
CA ASN A 564 26.18 -23.05 31.69
C ASN A 564 25.39 -23.76 30.57
N LYS A 565 24.73 -24.90 30.82
CA LYS A 565 23.74 -25.52 29.91
C LYS A 565 22.36 -25.53 30.56
N LYS A 566 21.29 -25.49 29.76
CA LYS A 566 19.91 -25.61 30.25
C LYS A 566 19.39 -27.04 30.14
N ILE A 567 18.45 -27.42 31.00
CA ILE A 567 17.72 -28.69 30.95
C ILE A 567 16.24 -28.38 30.84
N PHE A 568 15.63 -28.94 29.79
CA PHE A 568 14.22 -28.85 29.48
C PHE A 568 13.50 -30.01 30.20
N ILE A 569 12.46 -29.67 30.95
CA ILE A 569 11.68 -30.59 31.79
C ILE A 569 10.21 -30.49 31.37
N ASN A 570 9.68 -31.58 30.82
CA ASN A 570 8.26 -31.77 30.54
C ASN A 570 7.41 -31.65 31.82
N SER A 571 6.35 -30.83 31.78
CA SER A 571 5.34 -30.67 32.84
C SER A 571 3.95 -30.98 32.30
N ILE A 572 3.07 -31.52 33.15
CA ILE A 572 1.68 -31.87 32.85
C ILE A 572 0.75 -30.79 33.43
N PRO A 573 0.31 -29.78 32.66
CA PRO A 573 -0.27 -28.56 33.26
C PRO A 573 -1.65 -28.74 33.89
N SER A 574 -2.32 -29.86 33.64
CA SER A 574 -3.58 -30.26 34.26
C SER A 574 -3.40 -30.89 35.66
N VAL A 575 -2.16 -31.07 36.13
CA VAL A 575 -1.83 -31.62 37.45
C VAL A 575 -1.64 -30.49 38.47
N ILE A 576 -2.33 -30.62 39.62
CA ILE A 576 -2.17 -29.73 40.78
C ILE A 576 -1.54 -30.54 41.91
N LEU A 577 -0.26 -30.30 42.19
CA LEU A 577 0.46 -30.90 43.32
C LEU A 577 0.03 -30.26 44.65
N GLU A 578 0.15 -31.01 45.75
CA GLU A 578 -0.11 -30.46 47.09
C GLU A 578 0.82 -29.28 47.39
N GLU A 579 0.30 -28.28 48.12
CA GLU A 579 0.99 -27.00 48.34
C GLU A 579 2.40 -27.17 48.94
N ASN A 580 2.57 -28.13 49.86
CA ASN A 580 3.87 -28.43 50.46
C ASN A 580 4.87 -29.03 49.46
N GLU A 581 4.41 -29.92 48.58
CA GLU A 581 5.24 -30.57 47.54
C GLU A 581 5.63 -29.56 46.46
N ARG A 582 4.67 -28.77 45.98
CA ARG A 582 4.87 -27.65 45.04
C ARG A 582 5.91 -26.66 45.56
N ASN A 583 5.81 -26.29 46.84
CA ASN A 583 6.74 -25.37 47.48
C ASN A 583 8.15 -25.94 47.68
N ASP A 584 8.33 -27.27 47.79
CA ASP A 584 9.66 -27.89 47.85
C ASP A 584 10.30 -27.96 46.46
N ILE A 585 9.54 -28.37 45.45
CA ILE A 585 9.98 -28.38 44.04
C ILE A 585 10.40 -26.98 43.59
N LEU A 586 9.60 -25.93 43.87
CA LEU A 586 9.96 -24.54 43.55
C LEU A 586 11.25 -24.07 44.26
N LYS A 587 11.47 -24.46 45.52
CA LYS A 587 12.72 -24.14 46.24
C LYS A 587 13.94 -24.83 45.63
N ARG A 588 13.79 -26.07 45.14
CA ARG A 588 14.86 -26.80 44.45
C ARG A 588 15.12 -26.20 43.06
N LEU A 589 14.07 -25.91 42.28
CA LEU A 589 14.15 -25.24 40.98
C LEU A 589 14.87 -23.89 41.06
N ASN A 590 14.60 -23.08 42.09
CA ASN A 590 15.24 -21.78 42.27
C ASN A 590 16.77 -21.86 42.42
N ARG A 591 17.33 -22.99 42.86
CA ARG A 591 18.80 -23.22 42.89
C ARG A 591 19.41 -23.37 41.49
N PHE A 592 18.57 -23.62 40.49
CA PHE A 592 18.92 -23.93 39.11
C PHE A 592 18.11 -23.09 38.10
N HIS A 593 17.58 -21.92 38.48
CA HIS A 593 16.70 -21.10 37.62
C HIS A 593 17.35 -20.78 36.26
N ASP A 594 18.64 -20.41 36.25
CA ASP A 594 19.45 -20.22 35.03
C ASP A 594 19.61 -21.48 34.17
N ASN A 595 19.41 -22.67 34.74
CA ASN A 595 19.67 -23.97 34.13
C ASN A 595 18.40 -24.79 33.84
N VAL A 596 17.20 -24.33 34.19
CA VAL A 596 15.95 -25.09 33.95
C VAL A 596 15.03 -24.34 32.98
N VAL A 597 14.41 -25.10 32.09
CA VAL A 597 13.29 -24.68 31.24
C VAL A 597 12.15 -25.66 31.47
N VAL A 598 10.93 -25.16 31.69
CA VAL A 598 9.74 -26.02 31.83
C VAL A 598 8.99 -26.04 30.50
N GLU A 599 8.80 -27.25 29.95
CA GLU A 599 8.06 -27.49 28.71
C GLU A 599 6.59 -27.75 29.01
N ILE A 600 5.72 -27.16 28.20
CA ILE A 600 4.27 -27.36 28.21
C ILE A 600 3.77 -27.56 26.77
N THR A 601 2.84 -28.48 26.56
CA THR A 601 2.30 -28.75 25.20
C THR A 601 1.29 -27.68 24.78
N GLU A 602 1.26 -27.35 23.48
CA GLU A 602 0.34 -26.32 22.95
C GLU A 602 -1.15 -26.60 23.24
N SER A 603 -1.54 -27.88 23.37
CA SER A 603 -2.94 -28.28 23.61
C SER A 603 -3.33 -28.45 25.08
N ALA A 604 -2.53 -27.95 26.03
CA ALA A 604 -2.82 -28.06 27.46
C ALA A 604 -3.99 -27.15 27.90
N GLU A 605 -5.19 -27.72 28.05
CA GLU A 605 -6.33 -27.04 28.68
C GLU A 605 -6.05 -26.82 30.18
N MET A 606 -6.05 -25.55 30.62
CA MET A 606 -5.89 -25.14 32.02
C MET A 606 -7.01 -24.17 32.41
N ASP A 607 -7.50 -24.30 33.64
CA ASP A 607 -8.35 -23.30 34.29
C ASP A 607 -7.64 -21.94 34.32
N GLU A 608 -8.37 -20.86 33.98
CA GLU A 608 -7.78 -19.52 33.85
C GLU A 608 -7.19 -18.99 35.17
N GLY A 609 -7.81 -19.28 36.31
CA GLY A 609 -7.31 -18.84 37.62
C GLY A 609 -6.03 -19.57 38.03
N TYR A 610 -5.96 -20.88 37.78
CA TYR A 610 -4.75 -21.67 38.04
C TYR A 610 -3.60 -21.31 37.09
N PHE A 611 -3.92 -20.98 35.83
CA PHE A 611 -2.93 -20.60 34.84
C PHE A 611 -2.14 -19.33 35.21
N ASP A 612 -2.82 -18.29 35.69
CA ASP A 612 -2.16 -17.05 36.10
C ASP A 612 -1.29 -17.26 37.36
N GLU A 613 -1.71 -18.10 38.31
CA GLU A 613 -0.88 -18.50 39.46
C GLU A 613 0.38 -19.26 39.02
N PHE A 614 0.25 -20.22 38.09
CA PHE A 614 1.39 -20.96 37.53
C PHE A 614 2.38 -20.03 36.83
N LYS A 615 1.88 -19.13 35.96
CA LYS A 615 2.71 -18.17 35.22
C LYS A 615 3.41 -17.17 36.15
N ALA A 616 2.70 -16.67 37.18
CA ALA A 616 3.30 -15.83 38.22
C ALA A 616 4.36 -16.59 39.03
N GLY A 617 4.10 -17.87 39.36
CA GLY A 617 5.05 -18.75 40.04
C GLY A 617 6.37 -18.89 39.29
N MET A 618 6.33 -19.20 37.99
CA MET A 618 7.55 -19.35 37.17
C MET A 618 8.28 -18.03 36.98
N LYS A 619 7.55 -16.93 36.71
CA LYS A 619 8.13 -15.59 36.54
C LYS A 619 8.81 -15.07 37.81
N ASN A 620 8.23 -15.30 38.99
CA ASN A 620 8.78 -14.87 40.27
C ASN A 620 10.07 -15.61 40.68
N HIS A 621 10.37 -16.74 40.04
CA HIS A 621 11.59 -17.53 40.26
C HIS A 621 12.53 -17.51 39.04
N GLU A 622 12.29 -16.63 38.07
CA GLU A 622 13.11 -16.44 36.85
C GLU A 622 13.29 -17.72 36.02
N ILE A 623 12.30 -18.64 36.06
CA ILE A 623 12.31 -19.90 35.31
C ILE A 623 11.72 -19.67 33.91
N PHE A 624 12.43 -20.12 32.87
CA PHE A 624 11.95 -20.00 31.49
C PHE A 624 10.92 -21.07 31.14
N LEU A 625 9.96 -20.71 30.29
CA LEU A 625 8.99 -21.63 29.68
C LEU A 625 9.36 -21.96 28.24
N ALA A 626 9.04 -23.17 27.80
CA ALA A 626 9.07 -23.63 26.42
C ALA A 626 7.69 -24.16 26.01
N LEU A 627 7.27 -23.88 24.77
CA LEU A 627 6.04 -24.42 24.18
C LEU A 627 6.38 -25.58 23.24
N ASP A 628 5.72 -26.72 23.45
CA ASP A 628 5.99 -28.00 22.80
C ASP A 628 4.87 -28.43 21.84
N ASP A 629 5.18 -29.33 20.90
CA ASP A 629 4.29 -29.79 19.81
C ASP A 629 3.76 -28.64 18.87
N TYR A 630 4.46 -27.50 18.81
CA TYR A 630 3.97 -26.32 18.08
C TYR A 630 3.94 -26.58 16.57
N GLY A 631 2.74 -26.50 15.98
CA GLY A 631 2.50 -26.78 14.56
C GLY A 631 1.79 -28.11 14.25
N THR A 632 1.54 -28.97 15.25
CA THR A 632 0.81 -30.25 15.07
C THR A 632 -0.68 -30.11 14.73
N GLY A 633 -1.23 -28.88 14.82
CA GLY A 633 -2.66 -28.62 14.68
C GLY A 633 -2.95 -27.18 14.26
N TYR A 634 -4.07 -26.64 14.73
CA TYR A 634 -4.42 -25.24 14.50
C TYR A 634 -3.73 -24.39 15.54
N SER A 635 -2.41 -24.29 15.36
CA SER A 635 -1.55 -23.55 16.26
C SER A 635 -1.99 -22.10 16.26
N ASN A 636 -2.53 -21.68 17.38
CA ASN A 636 -3.18 -20.39 17.50
C ASN A 636 -2.16 -19.46 18.11
N ILE A 637 -1.83 -18.38 17.40
CA ILE A 637 -0.94 -17.31 17.88
C ILE A 637 -1.40 -16.78 19.26
N SER A 638 -2.70 -16.89 19.56
CA SER A 638 -3.28 -16.64 20.88
C SER A 638 -2.67 -17.46 22.02
N ASN A 639 -2.29 -18.73 21.79
CA ASN A 639 -1.62 -19.55 22.80
C ASN A 639 -0.19 -19.06 23.01
N LEU A 640 0.54 -18.82 21.93
CA LEU A 640 1.92 -18.32 22.01
C LEU A 640 1.99 -16.95 22.75
N LEU A 641 1.05 -16.05 22.46
CA LEU A 641 0.86 -14.78 23.18
C LEU A 641 0.38 -14.97 24.64
N ARG A 642 -0.47 -15.98 24.91
CA ARG A 642 -0.94 -16.32 26.28
C ARG A 642 0.22 -16.81 27.16
N TYR A 643 1.06 -17.72 26.66
CA TYR A 643 2.17 -18.29 27.42
C TYR A 643 3.37 -17.34 27.50
N MET A 644 3.73 -16.64 26.42
CA MET A 644 5.00 -15.91 26.26
C MET A 644 6.22 -16.76 26.69
N PRO A 645 6.46 -17.92 26.05
CA PRO A 645 7.62 -18.76 26.33
C PRO A 645 8.90 -18.08 25.82
N LYS A 646 10.07 -18.51 26.32
CA LYS A 646 11.37 -18.12 25.74
C LYS A 646 11.79 -19.03 24.58
N TYR A 647 11.17 -20.20 24.45
CA TYR A 647 11.46 -21.19 23.42
C TYR A 647 10.17 -21.74 22.79
N VAL A 648 10.20 -22.01 21.48
CA VAL A 648 9.12 -22.72 20.76
C VAL A 648 9.74 -23.91 20.04
N LYS A 649 9.26 -25.12 20.36
CA LYS A 649 9.63 -26.36 19.67
C LYS A 649 8.67 -26.58 18.50
N ILE A 650 9.20 -26.40 17.28
CA ILE A 650 8.50 -26.61 16.03
C ILE A 650 8.45 -28.12 15.78
N ASP A 651 7.23 -28.67 15.76
CA ASP A 651 7.01 -30.10 15.74
C ASP A 651 7.61 -30.78 14.49
N ARG A 652 8.09 -32.01 14.74
CA ARG A 652 8.61 -32.95 13.76
C ARG A 652 7.73 -33.10 12.51
N SER A 653 6.40 -33.04 12.57
CA SER A 653 5.54 -33.20 11.38
C SER A 653 5.71 -32.07 10.36
N LEU A 654 6.09 -30.86 10.80
CA LEU A 654 6.48 -29.74 9.94
C LEU A 654 7.91 -29.87 9.43
N ILE A 655 8.81 -30.43 10.22
CA ILE A 655 10.22 -30.62 9.85
C ILE A 655 10.42 -31.80 8.89
N THR A 656 9.64 -32.87 9.05
CA THR A 656 9.77 -34.10 8.25
C THR A 656 9.56 -33.81 6.76
N ASP A 657 10.56 -34.13 5.93
CA ASP A 657 10.56 -33.90 4.49
C ASP A 657 10.38 -32.43 4.04
N ILE A 658 10.63 -31.46 4.94
CA ILE A 658 10.46 -30.01 4.69
C ILE A 658 11.16 -29.51 3.42
N GLN A 659 12.33 -30.06 3.07
CA GLN A 659 13.08 -29.72 1.86
C GLN A 659 12.33 -29.97 0.54
N LYS A 660 11.25 -30.78 0.57
CA LYS A 660 10.42 -31.13 -0.60
C LYS A 660 9.12 -30.34 -0.69
N ASP A 661 8.74 -29.62 0.37
CA ASP A 661 7.41 -29.00 0.51
C ASP A 661 7.55 -27.49 0.79
N LEU A 662 7.24 -26.68 -0.23
CA LEU A 662 7.31 -25.22 -0.14
C LEU A 662 6.32 -24.64 0.88
N ASN A 663 5.18 -25.29 1.12
CA ASN A 663 4.20 -24.81 2.11
C ASN A 663 4.71 -25.03 3.54
N LYS A 664 5.39 -26.17 3.78
CA LYS A 664 6.08 -26.39 5.07
C LYS A 664 7.22 -25.40 5.27
N GLN A 665 8.02 -25.12 4.22
CA GLN A 665 9.09 -24.12 4.29
C GLN A 665 8.57 -22.73 4.63
N TYR A 666 7.48 -22.30 3.97
CA TYR A 666 6.83 -21.02 4.26
C TYR A 666 6.24 -20.98 5.68
N PHE A 667 5.49 -22.00 6.09
CA PHE A 667 4.87 -22.04 7.42
C PHE A 667 5.91 -22.07 8.56
N VAL A 668 6.99 -22.83 8.40
CA VAL A 668 8.10 -22.87 9.38
C VAL A 668 8.89 -21.56 9.38
N ARG A 669 9.05 -20.88 8.24
CA ARG A 669 9.63 -19.52 8.18
C ARG A 669 8.82 -18.53 9.01
N GLU A 670 7.51 -18.45 8.78
CA GLU A 670 6.62 -17.52 9.51
C GLU A 670 6.65 -17.76 11.03
N ILE A 671 6.78 -19.02 11.47
CA ILE A 671 6.95 -19.36 12.90
C ILE A 671 8.30 -18.82 13.43
N ILE A 672 9.39 -18.99 12.68
CA ILE A 672 10.72 -18.52 13.06
C ILE A 672 10.75 -16.99 13.11
N ASP A 673 10.25 -16.32 12.08
CA ASP A 673 10.24 -14.86 11.98
C ASP A 673 9.39 -14.25 13.12
N PHE A 674 8.20 -14.81 13.42
CA PHE A 674 7.40 -14.40 14.58
C PHE A 674 8.14 -14.60 15.92
N CYS A 675 8.88 -15.70 16.06
CA CYS A 675 9.68 -15.95 17.26
C CYS A 675 10.76 -14.86 17.42
N HIS A 676 11.48 -14.55 16.34
CA HIS A 676 12.54 -13.53 16.34
C HIS A 676 12.01 -12.12 16.65
N GLU A 677 10.87 -11.72 16.08
CA GLU A 677 10.21 -10.45 16.40
C GLU A 677 9.78 -10.37 17.88
N SER A 678 9.54 -11.50 18.53
CA SER A 678 9.05 -11.63 19.91
C SER A 678 10.13 -11.87 20.97
N ASP A 679 11.43 -11.88 20.59
CA ASP A 679 12.55 -12.35 21.43
C ASP A 679 12.35 -13.79 21.96
N ILE A 680 11.82 -14.67 21.12
CA ILE A 680 11.63 -16.11 21.36
C ILE A 680 12.63 -16.88 20.48
N LEU A 681 13.21 -17.96 21.01
CA LEU A 681 14.12 -18.82 20.25
C LEU A 681 13.34 -19.99 19.62
N ALA A 682 13.47 -20.15 18.31
CA ALA A 682 12.85 -21.23 17.55
C ALA A 682 13.74 -22.49 17.58
N LEU A 683 13.14 -23.64 17.87
CA LEU A 683 13.80 -24.95 17.95
C LEU A 683 13.15 -25.91 16.96
N ALA A 684 13.88 -26.40 15.96
CA ALA A 684 13.39 -27.43 15.04
C ALA A 684 13.54 -28.82 15.66
N GLU A 685 12.42 -29.49 15.94
CA GLU A 685 12.43 -30.84 16.52
C GLU A 685 12.41 -31.94 15.45
N GLY A 686 12.99 -33.09 15.79
CA GLY A 686 12.91 -34.30 14.98
C GLY A 686 13.79 -34.30 13.72
N VAL A 687 14.80 -33.42 13.61
CA VAL A 687 15.72 -33.43 12.47
C VAL A 687 16.45 -34.78 12.37
N GLU A 688 16.16 -35.56 11.34
CA GLU A 688 16.65 -36.94 11.18
C GLU A 688 17.62 -37.13 10.01
N ASN A 689 17.69 -36.18 9.08
CA ASN A 689 18.65 -36.24 7.97
C ASN A 689 19.26 -34.89 7.59
N TYR A 690 20.36 -34.95 6.82
CA TYR A 690 21.11 -33.78 6.35
C TYR A 690 20.25 -32.75 5.61
N LEU A 691 19.26 -33.17 4.81
CA LEU A 691 18.46 -32.23 4.00
C LEU A 691 17.44 -31.47 4.85
N GLU A 692 16.91 -32.11 5.91
CA GLU A 692 16.11 -31.43 6.92
C GLU A 692 16.96 -30.42 7.69
N LEU A 693 18.16 -30.84 8.15
CA LEU A 693 19.14 -29.97 8.82
C LEU A 693 19.49 -28.74 7.95
N GLU A 694 19.84 -28.97 6.69
CA GLU A 694 20.21 -27.93 5.74
C GLU A 694 19.05 -26.97 5.48
N MET A 695 17.82 -27.48 5.38
CA MET A 695 16.64 -26.64 5.16
C MET A 695 16.28 -25.82 6.39
N VAL A 696 16.22 -26.39 7.61
CA VAL A 696 15.85 -25.60 8.80
C VAL A 696 16.87 -24.51 9.13
N ILE A 697 18.17 -24.75 8.87
CA ILE A 697 19.21 -23.73 8.97
C ILE A 697 19.00 -22.62 7.91
N LYS A 698 18.64 -22.97 6.67
CA LYS A 698 18.24 -21.98 5.64
C LYS A 698 16.97 -21.22 6.00
N LEU A 699 16.08 -21.84 6.76
CA LEU A 699 14.89 -21.20 7.32
C LEU A 699 15.18 -20.32 8.55
N GLY A 700 16.43 -20.26 9.02
CA GLY A 700 16.87 -19.33 10.06
C GLY A 700 16.60 -19.78 11.49
N VAL A 701 16.34 -21.07 11.72
CA VAL A 701 16.07 -21.60 13.08
C VAL A 701 17.27 -21.36 14.02
N ASP A 702 17.03 -21.18 15.32
CA ASP A 702 18.10 -20.91 16.29
C ASP A 702 18.71 -22.20 16.86
N LEU A 703 17.84 -23.16 17.16
CA LEU A 703 18.15 -24.39 17.89
C LEU A 703 17.65 -25.62 17.11
N ILE A 704 18.35 -26.74 17.25
CA ILE A 704 18.06 -27.98 16.51
C ILE A 704 18.14 -29.19 17.45
N GLN A 705 17.14 -30.06 17.37
CA GLN A 705 17.07 -31.31 18.10
C GLN A 705 16.62 -32.44 17.18
N GLY A 706 17.27 -33.59 17.25
CA GLY A 706 16.87 -34.76 16.47
C GLY A 706 17.96 -35.81 16.39
N PHE A 707 17.66 -36.97 15.81
CA PHE A 707 18.62 -38.08 15.76
C PHE A 707 19.80 -37.84 14.81
N TYR A 708 19.72 -36.82 13.93
CA TYR A 708 20.86 -36.40 13.11
C TYR A 708 21.92 -35.67 13.92
N THR A 709 21.52 -34.89 14.94
CA THR A 709 22.47 -34.16 15.80
C THR A 709 22.95 -35.05 16.95
N ALA A 710 22.04 -35.59 17.76
CA ALA A 710 22.33 -36.57 18.80
C ALA A 710 21.08 -37.33 19.26
N LYS A 711 21.23 -38.61 19.61
CA LYS A 711 20.17 -39.43 20.20
C LYS A 711 20.11 -39.27 21.73
N PRO A 712 18.93 -39.47 22.36
CA PRO A 712 18.81 -39.50 23.81
C PRO A 712 19.75 -40.55 24.44
N SER A 713 20.47 -40.17 25.50
CA SER A 713 21.45 -41.00 26.20
C SER A 713 21.23 -40.95 27.72
N PRO A 714 21.47 -42.03 28.48
CA PRO A 714 21.49 -41.96 29.95
C PRO A 714 22.71 -41.17 30.48
N GLU A 715 23.76 -41.02 29.68
CA GLU A 715 24.94 -40.21 29.99
C GLU A 715 24.83 -38.84 29.29
N ILE A 716 25.06 -37.75 30.04
CA ILE A 716 25.06 -36.38 29.51
C ILE A 716 26.39 -36.15 28.78
N ILE A 717 26.34 -36.06 27.45
CA ILE A 717 27.51 -35.80 26.60
C ILE A 717 27.80 -34.29 26.49
N ASP A 718 29.07 -33.90 26.37
CA ASP A 718 29.49 -32.49 26.30
C ASP A 718 29.53 -31.90 24.88
N SER A 719 29.50 -32.77 23.86
CA SER A 719 29.69 -32.45 22.45
C SER A 719 28.96 -33.45 21.54
N ILE A 720 28.57 -33.02 20.34
CA ILE A 720 28.01 -33.89 19.29
C ILE A 720 29.11 -34.33 18.30
N ASP A 721 28.77 -35.16 17.31
CA ASP A 721 29.72 -35.58 16.28
C ASP A 721 30.30 -34.38 15.51
N GLN A 722 31.63 -34.29 15.47
CA GLN A 722 32.37 -33.21 14.83
C GLN A 722 32.03 -33.06 13.32
N MET A 723 31.63 -34.14 12.65
CA MET A 723 31.19 -34.09 11.26
C MET A 723 29.91 -33.25 11.12
N VAL A 724 28.93 -33.41 12.03
CA VAL A 724 27.68 -32.65 12.03
C VAL A 724 27.94 -31.18 12.37
N ILE A 725 28.86 -30.90 13.31
CA ILE A 725 29.30 -29.52 13.60
C ILE A 725 29.87 -28.85 12.34
N ASN A 726 30.74 -29.55 11.61
CA ASN A 726 31.34 -29.04 10.37
C ASN A 726 30.30 -28.82 9.26
N GLU A 727 29.27 -29.67 9.18
CA GLU A 727 28.14 -29.50 8.26
C GLU A 727 27.34 -28.21 8.59
N ILE A 728 26.98 -28.00 9.86
CA ILE A 728 26.28 -26.80 10.33
C ILE A 728 27.08 -25.53 9.99
N LEU A 729 28.39 -25.51 10.30
CA LEU A 729 29.27 -24.38 9.99
C LEU A 729 29.38 -24.11 8.49
N LYS A 730 29.46 -25.16 7.67
CA LYS A 730 29.53 -25.04 6.21
C LYS A 730 28.25 -24.44 5.63
N ILE A 731 27.07 -24.89 6.07
CA ILE A 731 25.78 -24.40 5.57
C ILE A 731 25.65 -22.90 5.83
N ASN A 732 26.05 -22.44 7.02
CA ASN A 732 26.07 -21.02 7.37
C ASN A 732 27.03 -20.21 6.48
N ALA A 733 28.24 -20.72 6.22
CA ALA A 733 29.20 -20.06 5.30
C ALA A 733 28.70 -19.99 3.85
N ASP A 734 28.08 -21.06 3.34
CA ASP A 734 27.48 -21.10 2.00
C ASP A 734 26.29 -20.12 1.87
N MET A 735 25.56 -19.84 2.96
CA MET A 735 24.50 -18.83 2.99
C MET A 735 25.04 -17.39 3.00
N GLU A 736 26.10 -17.11 3.76
CA GLU A 736 26.73 -15.78 3.74
C GLU A 736 27.26 -15.42 2.35
N MET A 737 27.73 -16.40 1.57
CA MET A 737 28.10 -16.19 0.16
C MET A 737 26.89 -16.01 -0.79
N ARG A 738 25.71 -16.57 -0.48
CA ARG A 738 24.52 -16.50 -1.34
C ARG A 738 23.64 -15.27 -1.15
N LYS A 739 23.83 -14.48 -0.08
CA LYS A 739 23.08 -13.21 0.12
C LYS A 739 23.45 -12.10 -0.88
N GLY A 740 24.38 -12.35 -1.81
CA GLY A 740 24.76 -11.40 -2.86
C GLY A 740 23.83 -11.41 -4.08
N ASN A 741 23.12 -10.29 -4.28
CA ASN A 741 22.56 -9.80 -5.54
C ASN A 741 21.50 -10.66 -6.24
N ASN A 742 20.25 -10.58 -5.78
CA ASN A 742 19.11 -10.91 -6.62
C ASN A 742 18.56 -9.61 -7.23
N THR A 743 18.78 -9.41 -8.53
CA THR A 743 18.71 -8.10 -9.19
C THR A 743 17.54 -8.00 -10.17
N TYR A 744 16.68 -7.00 -9.97
CA TYR A 744 15.66 -6.58 -10.92
C TYR A 744 16.24 -5.53 -11.87
N THR A 745 16.02 -5.66 -13.18
CA THR A 745 16.38 -4.63 -14.16
C THR A 745 15.13 -3.86 -14.56
N SER A 746 15.16 -2.53 -14.44
CA SER A 746 14.02 -1.67 -14.80
C SER A 746 13.75 -1.70 -16.30
N GLY A 747 12.69 -1.01 -16.73
CA GLY A 747 12.38 -0.83 -18.14
C GLY A 747 11.22 -1.66 -18.68
N ARG A 748 10.73 -2.63 -17.90
CA ARG A 748 9.60 -3.49 -18.28
C ARG A 748 8.24 -2.95 -17.86
N ALA A 749 8.20 -2.12 -16.82
CA ALA A 749 6.99 -1.51 -16.28
C ALA A 749 7.25 -0.05 -15.90
N SER A 750 6.22 0.79 -16.02
CA SER A 750 6.17 2.20 -15.60
C SER A 750 6.12 2.36 -14.07
N TRP A 751 5.70 1.32 -13.36
CA TRP A 751 5.37 1.36 -11.94
C TRP A 751 5.81 0.04 -11.30
N LEU A 752 6.58 0.14 -10.21
CA LEU A 752 7.21 -0.99 -9.53
C LEU A 752 6.87 -0.93 -8.05
N SER A 753 6.21 -1.97 -7.53
CA SER A 753 5.99 -2.13 -6.09
C SER A 753 7.26 -2.63 -5.40
N LEU A 754 7.82 -1.83 -4.50
CA LEU A 754 8.97 -2.21 -3.68
C LEU A 754 8.68 -3.46 -2.85
N ASN A 755 7.46 -3.59 -2.33
CA ASN A 755 7.04 -4.72 -1.50
C ASN A 755 6.91 -6.01 -2.32
N ALA A 756 6.40 -5.94 -3.54
CA ALA A 756 6.32 -7.10 -4.43
C ALA A 756 7.73 -7.60 -4.79
N LEU A 757 8.63 -6.68 -5.16
CA LEU A 757 10.03 -7.01 -5.44
C LEU A 757 10.74 -7.62 -4.21
N GLY A 758 10.49 -7.08 -3.01
CA GLY A 758 10.98 -7.64 -1.75
C GLY A 758 10.43 -9.04 -1.46
N LYS A 759 9.13 -9.27 -1.64
CA LYS A 759 8.48 -10.59 -1.51
C LYS A 759 9.04 -11.62 -2.51
N GLU A 760 9.36 -11.18 -3.74
CA GLU A 760 10.03 -12.00 -4.76
C GLU A 760 11.53 -12.21 -4.50
N GLY A 761 12.06 -11.63 -3.41
CA GLY A 761 13.43 -11.80 -2.95
C GLY A 761 14.45 -10.97 -3.72
N TYR A 762 14.03 -9.91 -4.44
CA TYR A 762 14.93 -8.93 -5.03
C TYR A 762 15.41 -7.94 -3.97
N ASN A 763 16.72 -7.67 -3.95
CA ASN A 763 17.34 -6.68 -3.05
C ASN A 763 18.08 -5.56 -3.80
N ARG A 764 17.99 -5.55 -5.13
CA ARG A 764 18.65 -4.57 -6.01
C ARG A 764 17.78 -4.27 -7.22
N ILE A 765 17.59 -3.00 -7.54
CA ILE A 765 17.02 -2.52 -8.79
C ILE A 765 18.14 -1.86 -9.60
N VAL A 766 18.27 -2.19 -10.88
CA VAL A 766 19.18 -1.52 -11.82
C VAL A 766 18.36 -0.76 -12.87
N ALA A 767 18.45 0.57 -12.86
CA ALA A 767 17.85 1.43 -13.87
C ALA A 767 18.76 1.51 -15.11
N VAL A 768 18.21 1.27 -16.30
CA VAL A 768 18.96 1.24 -17.56
C VAL A 768 18.24 2.04 -18.66
N ASP A 769 19.00 2.67 -19.55
CA ASP A 769 18.46 3.51 -20.64
C ASP A 769 18.26 2.75 -21.96
N SER A 770 19.07 1.72 -22.21
CA SER A 770 19.05 0.98 -23.48
C SER A 770 18.10 -0.23 -23.46
N ASN A 771 17.33 -0.42 -24.56
CA ASN A 771 16.39 -1.52 -24.77
C ASN A 771 15.27 -1.65 -23.71
N VAL A 772 14.73 -0.53 -23.25
CA VAL A 772 13.61 -0.47 -22.29
C VAL A 772 12.31 0.03 -22.92
N THR A 773 11.18 -0.47 -22.43
CA THR A 773 9.83 0.05 -22.76
C THR A 773 9.56 1.34 -21.99
N TYR A 774 9.96 1.37 -20.70
CA TYR A 774 9.73 2.48 -19.78
C TYR A 774 11.03 2.97 -19.16
N ARG A 775 11.59 4.04 -19.71
CA ARG A 775 12.79 4.68 -19.16
C ARG A 775 12.50 5.43 -17.85
N ASP A 776 11.39 6.17 -17.84
CA ASP A 776 10.90 6.89 -16.67
C ASP A 776 9.91 5.96 -15.93
N PHE A 777 10.04 5.82 -14.60
CA PHE A 777 9.21 4.91 -13.80
C PHE A 777 9.02 5.36 -12.34
N THR A 778 8.06 4.73 -11.65
CA THR A 778 7.72 4.98 -10.24
C THR A 778 8.13 3.79 -9.37
N LEU A 779 8.81 4.04 -8.26
CA LEU A 779 9.01 3.11 -7.16
C LEU A 779 8.00 3.41 -6.07
N ALA A 780 7.00 2.53 -5.92
CA ALA A 780 5.94 2.68 -4.94
C ALA A 780 6.16 1.76 -3.74
N GLY A 781 6.17 2.34 -2.54
CA GLY A 781 6.16 1.62 -1.27
C GLY A 781 4.77 1.58 -0.64
N THR A 782 4.65 0.91 0.50
CA THR A 782 3.49 1.08 1.40
C THR A 782 3.92 1.91 2.60
N PRO A 783 3.17 2.98 2.97
CA PRO A 783 3.48 3.78 4.14
C PRO A 783 3.75 2.94 5.40
N GLY A 784 4.91 3.18 6.03
CA GLY A 784 5.34 2.48 7.25
C GLY A 784 5.96 1.09 7.07
N HIS A 785 5.92 0.48 5.88
CA HIS A 785 6.59 -0.80 5.61
C HIS A 785 8.00 -0.58 5.03
N GLN A 786 9.00 -1.35 5.46
CA GLN A 786 10.39 -1.14 5.06
C GLN A 786 10.95 -2.32 4.26
N VAL A 787 11.61 -2.05 3.13
CA VAL A 787 12.17 -3.08 2.24
C VAL A 787 13.70 -2.94 2.16
N GLU A 788 14.43 -4.07 2.18
CA GLU A 788 15.87 -4.08 1.92
C GLU A 788 16.10 -3.91 0.41
N MET A 789 16.54 -2.73 -0.03
CA MET A 789 16.70 -2.45 -1.46
C MET A 789 17.72 -1.37 -1.76
N VAL A 790 18.50 -1.60 -2.82
CA VAL A 790 19.42 -0.61 -3.42
C VAL A 790 19.00 -0.33 -4.85
N LEU A 791 18.85 0.95 -5.20
CA LEU A 791 18.63 1.40 -6.59
C LEU A 791 19.97 1.85 -7.20
N GLU A 792 20.44 1.13 -8.21
CA GLU A 792 21.61 1.51 -9.00
C GLU A 792 21.15 2.06 -10.36
N VAL A 793 21.58 3.27 -10.71
CA VAL A 793 21.26 3.91 -11.99
C VAL A 793 22.47 3.80 -12.91
N HIS A 794 22.33 3.08 -14.01
CA HIS A 794 23.45 2.75 -14.91
C HIS A 794 24.03 4.00 -15.60
N ASP A 795 25.32 3.95 -15.91
CA ASP A 795 26.04 4.97 -16.68
C ASP A 795 25.25 5.43 -17.92
N GLY A 796 25.20 6.74 -18.13
CA GLY A 796 24.54 7.39 -19.26
C GLY A 796 23.02 7.55 -19.18
N PHE A 797 22.37 7.16 -18.08
CA PHE A 797 20.92 7.28 -17.91
C PHE A 797 20.44 8.75 -17.89
N PHE A 798 19.40 9.07 -18.65
CA PHE A 798 18.72 10.37 -18.65
C PHE A 798 17.22 10.18 -18.43
N GLY A 799 16.63 10.64 -17.31
CA GLY A 799 15.19 10.42 -17.09
C GLY A 799 14.65 10.81 -15.71
N ASN A 800 13.37 10.50 -15.48
CA ASN A 800 12.69 10.73 -14.20
C ASN A 800 12.46 9.40 -13.46
N ILE A 801 12.78 9.35 -12.17
CA ILE A 801 12.36 8.27 -11.26
C ILE A 801 11.49 8.89 -10.16
N THR A 802 10.25 8.44 -10.04
CA THR A 802 9.33 8.88 -8.97
C THR A 802 9.48 7.96 -7.77
N LEU A 803 9.62 8.53 -6.58
CA LEU A 803 9.55 7.82 -5.30
C LEU A 803 8.22 8.17 -4.65
N GLU A 804 7.38 7.16 -4.45
CA GLU A 804 6.04 7.32 -3.89
C GLU A 804 5.92 6.46 -2.64
N ASN A 805 5.89 7.11 -1.47
CA ASN A 805 5.87 6.42 -0.17
C ASN A 805 7.00 5.38 0.01
N ALA A 806 8.17 5.65 -0.58
CA ALA A 806 9.28 4.71 -0.69
C ALA A 806 10.10 4.65 0.62
N SER A 807 9.89 3.58 1.38
CA SER A 807 10.61 3.27 2.62
C SER A 807 11.63 2.15 2.42
N ILE A 808 12.89 2.50 2.16
CA ILE A 808 13.97 1.55 1.88
C ILE A 808 15.08 1.61 2.93
N PHE A 809 15.70 0.47 3.18
CA PHE A 809 16.94 0.38 3.95
C PHE A 809 18.00 -0.38 3.17
N SER A 810 19.25 0.04 3.34
CA SER A 810 20.40 -0.63 2.74
C SER A 810 21.17 -1.45 3.78
N ALA A 811 21.96 -2.41 3.29
CA ALA A 811 23.01 -3.04 4.07
C ALA A 811 24.00 -1.97 4.59
N LYS A 812 24.52 -2.18 5.80
CA LYS A 812 25.32 -1.18 6.54
C LYS A 812 26.53 -0.69 5.73
N ASN A 813 26.62 0.64 5.53
CA ASN A 813 27.59 1.35 4.70
C ASN A 813 27.36 1.29 3.16
N SER A 814 26.22 0.82 2.66
CA SER A 814 25.83 0.97 1.25
C SER A 814 24.88 2.17 1.06
N PRO A 815 24.96 2.94 -0.03
CA PRO A 815 23.93 3.92 -0.38
C PRO A 815 22.58 3.22 -0.65
N CYS A 816 21.49 3.97 -0.52
CA CYS A 816 20.15 3.53 -0.93
C CYS A 816 19.93 3.78 -2.43
N ILE A 817 20.49 4.86 -2.97
CA ILE A 817 20.53 5.16 -4.40
C ILE A 817 21.99 5.40 -4.83
N VAL A 818 22.41 4.80 -5.95
CA VAL A 818 23.74 4.92 -6.53
C VAL A 818 23.61 5.36 -7.99
N LEU A 819 24.06 6.57 -8.34
CA LEU A 819 24.18 6.98 -9.74
C LEU A 819 25.51 6.46 -10.32
N GLY A 820 25.47 6.01 -11.57
CA GLY A 820 26.63 5.79 -12.43
C GLY A 820 27.17 7.10 -13.01
N GLU A 821 28.12 6.96 -13.94
CA GLU A 821 28.82 8.08 -14.59
C GLU A 821 28.00 8.65 -15.77
N ASN A 822 28.04 9.98 -15.97
CA ASN A 822 27.32 10.72 -17.02
C ASN A 822 25.79 10.54 -16.97
N VAL A 823 25.23 10.40 -15.77
CA VAL A 823 23.78 10.29 -15.52
C VAL A 823 23.17 11.67 -15.36
N ASP A 824 21.97 11.92 -15.89
CA ASP A 824 21.14 13.08 -15.58
C ASP A 824 19.78 12.59 -15.08
N LEU A 825 19.67 12.49 -13.75
CA LEU A 825 18.51 11.92 -13.07
C LEU A 825 17.68 13.01 -12.43
N THR A 826 16.38 13.02 -12.70
CA THR A 826 15.41 13.73 -11.87
C THR A 826 14.67 12.78 -10.94
N ILE A 827 14.80 12.95 -9.62
CA ILE A 827 13.97 12.28 -8.63
C ILE A 827 12.73 13.14 -8.35
N VAL A 828 11.55 12.51 -8.41
CA VAL A 828 10.26 13.12 -8.04
C VAL A 828 9.80 12.52 -6.72
N LEU A 829 9.69 13.33 -5.67
CA LEU A 829 9.23 12.90 -4.35
C LEU A 829 7.71 13.06 -4.23
N LYS A 830 7.03 12.01 -3.77
CA LYS A 830 5.61 11.99 -3.38
C LYS A 830 5.40 11.22 -2.08
N GLY A 831 4.45 11.64 -1.26
CA GLY A 831 4.15 11.01 0.03
C GLY A 831 5.33 11.01 1.01
N ASP A 832 5.34 10.05 1.94
CA ASP A 832 6.37 9.89 2.97
C ASP A 832 7.51 8.96 2.52
N ASN A 833 8.67 9.50 2.14
CA ASN A 833 9.84 8.70 1.74
C ASN A 833 10.88 8.60 2.87
N LEU A 834 11.51 7.43 3.03
CA LEU A 834 12.37 7.11 4.17
C LEU A 834 13.55 6.22 3.77
N PHE A 835 14.77 6.74 3.89
CA PHE A 835 16.01 5.99 3.69
C PHE A 835 16.71 5.72 5.03
N LYS A 836 17.12 4.47 5.26
CA LYS A 836 17.93 4.07 6.43
C LYS A 836 19.25 3.44 5.98
N ASN A 837 20.31 3.72 6.75
CA ASN A 837 21.69 3.22 6.57
C ASN A 837 22.45 3.69 5.31
N GLY A 838 21.76 4.30 4.32
CA GLY A 838 22.36 4.79 3.10
C GLY A 838 21.72 6.11 2.61
N GLY A 839 22.53 6.92 1.93
CA GLY A 839 22.10 8.14 1.25
C GLY A 839 21.96 7.96 -0.27
N ILE A 840 22.06 9.07 -1.00
CA ILE A 840 22.11 9.12 -2.48
C ILE A 840 23.53 9.45 -2.92
N LEU A 841 24.15 8.57 -3.71
CA LEU A 841 25.50 8.75 -4.29
C LEU A 841 25.41 9.37 -5.69
N VAL A 842 26.10 10.50 -5.90
CA VAL A 842 26.16 11.31 -7.13
C VAL A 842 27.62 11.49 -7.57
N PRO A 843 28.09 10.81 -8.63
CA PRO A 843 29.45 10.98 -9.17
C PRO A 843 29.71 12.37 -9.75
N GLU A 844 31.00 12.74 -9.90
CA GLU A 844 31.43 14.05 -10.44
C GLU A 844 30.94 14.33 -11.86
N SER A 845 30.73 13.28 -12.67
CA SER A 845 30.27 13.41 -14.07
C SER A 845 28.74 13.49 -14.23
N SER A 846 27.98 13.41 -13.13
CA SER A 846 26.53 13.19 -13.16
C SER A 846 25.75 14.34 -12.53
N LYS A 847 24.48 14.47 -12.92
CA LYS A 847 23.52 15.45 -12.44
C LYS A 847 22.38 14.78 -11.68
N LEU A 848 22.01 15.36 -10.54
CA LEU A 848 20.83 14.98 -9.76
C LEU A 848 19.93 16.21 -9.58
N THR A 849 18.69 16.11 -10.05
CA THR A 849 17.63 17.09 -9.76
C THR A 849 16.61 16.46 -8.82
N ILE A 850 16.25 17.13 -7.71
CA ILE A 850 15.17 16.69 -6.81
C ILE A 850 14.00 17.68 -6.91
N LYS A 851 12.80 17.18 -7.20
CA LYS A 851 11.54 17.95 -7.30
C LYS A 851 10.38 17.16 -6.69
N GLY A 852 9.20 17.78 -6.62
CA GLY A 852 7.99 17.17 -6.05
C GLY A 852 7.59 17.81 -4.72
N ASP A 853 6.49 17.33 -4.15
CA ASP A 853 5.84 17.82 -2.93
C ASP A 853 5.91 16.84 -1.75
N GLY A 854 6.39 15.61 -1.98
CA GLY A 854 6.60 14.61 -0.92
C GLY A 854 7.82 14.87 -0.04
N ASP A 855 7.78 14.32 1.17
CA ASP A 855 8.86 14.37 2.15
C ASP A 855 9.93 13.31 1.88
N LEU A 856 11.18 13.57 2.29
CA LEU A 856 12.27 12.58 2.30
C LEU A 856 13.07 12.65 3.60
N ARG A 857 13.08 11.55 4.36
CA ARG A 857 13.82 11.42 5.63
C ARG A 857 14.97 10.43 5.49
N ILE A 858 16.21 10.85 5.75
CA ILE A 858 17.43 10.03 5.65
C ILE A 858 18.05 9.85 7.05
N TYR A 859 18.31 8.61 7.46
CA TYR A 859 18.93 8.26 8.75
C TYR A 859 20.23 7.47 8.58
N LEU A 860 21.34 8.02 9.05
CA LEU A 860 22.69 7.47 8.88
C LEU A 860 23.39 7.26 10.23
N SER A 861 23.98 6.07 10.42
CA SER A 861 24.71 5.67 11.64
C SER A 861 26.00 4.91 11.29
N THR A 862 26.87 5.57 10.50
CA THR A 862 28.05 4.96 9.87
C THR A 862 29.32 5.78 10.13
N GLY A 863 30.49 5.11 10.12
CA GLY A 863 31.76 5.78 10.44
C GLY A 863 32.12 6.90 9.45
N LYS A 864 31.92 6.66 8.15
CA LYS A 864 31.91 7.69 7.10
C LYS A 864 30.47 7.81 6.58
N TYR A 865 29.98 9.02 6.32
CA TYR A 865 28.62 9.23 5.80
C TYR A 865 28.52 10.38 4.79
N PHE A 866 27.53 10.28 3.92
CA PHE A 866 26.98 11.39 3.13
C PHE A 866 25.47 11.18 3.00
N GLY A 867 24.67 12.24 3.10
CA GLY A 867 23.21 12.18 2.90
C GLY A 867 22.84 12.18 1.43
N ILE A 868 23.19 13.25 0.72
CA ILE A 868 23.00 13.40 -0.72
C ILE A 868 24.28 14.01 -1.30
N GLY A 869 24.97 13.30 -2.19
CA GLY A 869 26.24 13.75 -2.78
C GLY A 869 27.24 12.63 -2.94
N ASN A 870 28.49 12.77 -2.50
CA ASN A 870 29.52 11.74 -2.74
C ASN A 870 30.41 11.48 -1.52
N GLN A 871 31.29 10.49 -1.67
CA GLN A 871 32.26 10.06 -0.66
C GLN A 871 33.17 11.21 -0.19
N VAL A 872 33.66 11.10 1.05
CA VAL A 872 34.48 12.12 1.72
C VAL A 872 35.87 12.33 1.10
N ASP A 873 36.23 11.56 0.09
CA ASP A 873 37.48 11.58 -0.68
C ASP A 873 37.24 11.81 -2.19
N LYS A 874 36.04 12.26 -2.58
CA LYS A 874 35.66 12.56 -3.96
C LYS A 874 34.87 13.86 -4.10
N LYS A 875 34.72 14.33 -5.33
CA LYS A 875 33.77 15.38 -5.71
C LYS A 875 32.38 14.80 -5.97
N CYS A 876 31.33 15.59 -5.72
CA CYS A 876 30.01 15.34 -6.27
C CYS A 876 29.83 16.11 -7.58
N GLY A 877 28.94 15.61 -8.44
CA GLY A 877 28.48 16.32 -9.63
C GLY A 877 27.44 17.38 -9.31
N GLU A 878 26.69 17.81 -10.32
CA GLU A 878 25.69 18.89 -10.18
C GLU A 878 24.47 18.40 -9.39
N MET A 879 24.12 19.09 -8.30
CA MET A 879 22.93 18.79 -7.49
C MET A 879 22.01 20.01 -7.42
N VAL A 880 20.77 19.84 -7.88
CA VAL A 880 19.77 20.91 -7.98
C VAL A 880 18.50 20.50 -7.24
N PHE A 881 18.02 21.36 -6.33
CA PHE A 881 16.83 21.08 -5.52
C PHE A 881 15.73 22.12 -5.78
N HIS A 882 14.59 21.67 -6.30
CA HIS A 882 13.38 22.46 -6.58
C HIS A 882 12.12 21.77 -6.02
N GLN A 883 12.16 21.38 -4.75
CA GLN A 883 11.13 20.57 -4.10
C GLN A 883 10.31 21.39 -3.08
N ASP A 884 9.07 21.00 -2.80
CA ASP A 884 8.11 21.74 -1.97
C ASP A 884 7.88 21.14 -0.57
N GLY A 885 8.28 19.88 -0.35
CA GLY A 885 8.19 19.15 0.92
C GLY A 885 9.36 19.40 1.89
N GLU A 886 9.51 18.53 2.89
CA GLU A 886 10.63 18.55 3.85
C GLU A 886 11.68 17.46 3.54
N ILE A 887 12.93 17.88 3.35
CA ILE A 887 14.09 16.99 3.35
C ILE A 887 14.75 17.01 4.73
N VAL A 888 14.68 15.88 5.44
CA VAL A 888 15.26 15.68 6.77
C VAL A 888 16.46 14.74 6.68
N ILE A 889 17.63 15.18 7.14
CA ILE A 889 18.85 14.34 7.18
C ILE A 889 19.35 14.27 8.63
N ASN A 890 19.34 13.07 9.21
CA ASN A 890 19.87 12.80 10.54
C ASN A 890 21.08 11.87 10.40
N ALA A 891 22.29 12.36 10.70
CA ALA A 891 23.50 11.56 10.57
C ALA A 891 24.38 11.58 11.81
N SER A 892 24.85 10.40 12.22
CA SER A 892 25.80 10.21 13.31
C SER A 892 26.98 9.38 12.80
N GLY A 893 28.20 9.89 13.00
CA GLY A 893 29.39 9.22 12.47
C GLY A 893 30.70 9.89 12.83
N ARG A 894 31.81 9.40 12.27
CA ARG A 894 33.13 9.99 12.51
C ARG A 894 33.35 11.21 11.63
N ILE A 895 33.14 11.05 10.32
CA ILE A 895 33.34 12.11 9.33
C ILE A 895 32.27 12.03 8.23
N GLY A 896 31.67 13.16 7.85
CA GLY A 896 30.69 13.16 6.77
C GLY A 896 30.07 14.51 6.45
N VAL A 897 29.16 14.49 5.46
CA VAL A 897 28.46 15.66 4.94
C VAL A 897 26.94 15.37 4.90
N GLY A 898 26.09 16.35 5.21
CA GLY A 898 24.64 16.22 5.00
C GLY A 898 24.31 16.21 3.50
N ILE A 899 24.53 17.34 2.83
CA ILE A 899 24.40 17.49 1.37
C ILE A 899 25.75 17.99 0.80
N GLY A 900 26.37 17.22 -0.10
CA GLY A 900 27.67 17.51 -0.70
C GLY A 900 28.67 16.36 -0.66
N ALA A 901 29.97 16.67 -0.70
CA ALA A 901 31.03 15.66 -0.83
C ALA A 901 32.37 16.10 -0.23
N GLY A 902 33.37 15.22 -0.20
CA GLY A 902 34.69 15.55 0.34
C GLY A 902 35.39 16.72 -0.34
N MET A 903 35.52 16.63 -1.67
CA MET A 903 36.37 17.51 -2.49
C MET A 903 35.59 18.59 -3.27
N GLY A 904 34.35 18.89 -2.87
CA GLY A 904 33.51 19.91 -3.50
C GLY A 904 32.51 19.37 -4.53
N GLY A 905 31.88 20.28 -5.25
CA GLY A 905 30.86 20.03 -6.28
C GLY A 905 29.91 21.22 -6.42
N ASP A 906 29.06 21.21 -7.45
CA ASP A 906 28.11 22.29 -7.73
C ASP A 906 26.74 22.00 -7.09
N ILE A 907 26.32 22.85 -6.15
CA ILE A 907 25.09 22.66 -5.35
C ILE A 907 24.21 23.91 -5.44
N SER A 908 22.99 23.76 -5.99
CA SER A 908 21.95 24.80 -6.06
C SER A 908 20.69 24.36 -5.32
N VAL A 909 20.25 25.13 -4.33
CA VAL A 909 19.06 24.84 -3.52
C VAL A 909 18.07 25.98 -3.68
N GLU A 910 17.07 25.81 -4.54
CA GLU A 910 16.23 26.92 -5.03
C GLU A 910 14.80 26.90 -4.48
N ARG A 911 14.41 25.83 -3.79
CA ARG A 911 13.10 25.72 -3.12
C ARG A 911 13.08 24.62 -2.07
N GLY A 912 12.27 24.81 -1.03
CA GLY A 912 11.84 23.77 -0.10
C GLY A 912 12.29 23.95 1.34
N LYS A 913 12.01 22.93 2.17
CA LYS A 913 12.36 22.89 3.60
C LYS A 913 13.46 21.87 3.86
N TYR A 914 14.49 22.26 4.62
CA TYR A 914 15.67 21.44 4.89
C TYR A 914 15.97 21.39 6.39
N ASN A 915 16.09 20.18 6.93
CA ASN A 915 16.28 19.94 8.37
C ASN A 915 17.42 18.94 8.56
N ILE A 916 18.63 19.46 8.78
CA ILE A 916 19.87 18.67 8.79
C ILE A 916 20.43 18.64 10.22
N ASN A 917 20.54 17.45 10.80
CA ASN A 917 21.02 17.22 12.16
C ASN A 917 22.23 16.28 12.12
N LEU A 918 23.42 16.77 12.48
CA LEU A 918 24.69 16.02 12.42
C LEU A 918 25.35 15.86 13.79
N ALA A 919 25.94 14.69 14.05
CA ALA A 919 26.76 14.42 15.23
C ALA A 919 28.04 13.64 14.90
N GLY A 920 29.20 13.99 15.48
CA GLY A 920 30.47 13.31 15.14
C GLY A 920 31.80 13.98 15.50
N GLU A 921 32.90 13.54 14.86
CA GLU A 921 34.22 14.20 14.96
C GLU A 921 34.33 15.37 13.97
N LYS A 922 34.15 15.12 12.66
CA LYS A 922 34.13 16.14 11.60
C LYS A 922 32.77 16.12 10.88
N GLY A 923 32.11 17.25 10.68
CA GLY A 923 30.83 17.28 9.95
C GLY A 923 30.53 18.59 9.24
N VAL A 924 29.87 18.48 8.08
CA VAL A 924 29.42 19.63 7.27
C VAL A 924 27.95 19.47 6.91
N GLY A 925 27.11 20.45 7.25
CA GLY A 925 25.67 20.41 6.94
C GLY A 925 25.41 20.39 5.44
N ILE A 926 25.80 21.46 4.74
CA ILE A 926 25.77 21.56 3.28
C ILE A 926 27.12 22.10 2.79
N GLY A 927 27.79 21.41 1.86
CA GLY A 927 29.06 21.86 1.27
C GLY A 927 30.12 20.76 1.19
N ALA A 928 31.34 21.04 1.66
CA ALA A 928 32.48 20.13 1.50
C ALA A 928 33.45 20.10 2.69
N ILE A 929 34.33 19.09 2.72
CA ILE A 929 35.32 18.96 3.80
C ILE A 929 36.64 19.60 3.37
N GLU A 930 37.22 19.12 2.26
CA GLU A 930 38.54 19.50 1.76
C GLU A 930 38.47 20.35 0.48
N GLY A 931 37.31 20.41 -0.19
CA GLY A 931 37.14 21.15 -1.45
C GLY A 931 36.61 22.57 -1.29
N ASP A 932 36.87 23.39 -2.32
CA ASP A 932 36.21 24.69 -2.49
C ASP A 932 34.70 24.50 -2.66
N VAL A 933 33.92 25.41 -2.09
CA VAL A 933 32.45 25.37 -2.15
C VAL A 933 31.92 26.66 -2.75
N LYS A 934 31.18 26.55 -3.85
CA LYS A 934 30.36 27.63 -4.38
C LYS A 934 28.90 27.21 -4.33
N MET A 935 28.06 28.05 -3.71
CA MET A 935 26.68 27.66 -3.43
C MET A 935 25.69 28.79 -3.64
N HIS A 936 24.54 28.44 -4.21
CA HIS A 936 23.38 29.31 -4.30
C HIS A 936 22.20 28.69 -3.54
N ILE A 937 21.64 29.47 -2.61
CA ILE A 937 20.43 29.13 -1.86
C ILE A 937 19.42 30.25 -2.10
N ASP A 938 18.29 29.91 -2.71
CA ASP A 938 17.19 30.83 -2.99
C ASP A 938 15.87 30.24 -2.44
N SER A 939 14.96 31.08 -1.94
CA SER A 939 13.57 30.71 -1.62
C SER A 939 13.38 29.46 -0.74
N CYS A 940 14.24 29.28 0.27
CA CYS A 940 14.26 28.09 1.15
C CYS A 940 14.07 28.41 2.65
N ASP A 941 13.50 27.45 3.37
CA ASP A 941 13.53 27.38 4.84
C ASP A 941 14.60 26.34 5.27
N LEU A 942 15.69 26.78 5.89
CA LEU A 942 16.77 25.90 6.37
C LEU A 942 16.87 25.89 7.90
N LYS A 943 16.92 24.69 8.47
CA LYS A 943 17.28 24.44 9.86
C LYS A 943 18.45 23.45 9.90
N ILE A 944 19.59 23.87 10.42
CA ILE A 944 20.81 23.06 10.48
C ILE A 944 21.35 23.04 11.92
N ASP A 945 21.47 21.85 12.50
CA ASP A 945 22.04 21.60 13.83
C ASP A 945 23.24 20.65 13.69
N VAL A 946 24.43 21.09 14.10
CA VAL A 946 25.67 20.32 13.94
C VAL A 946 26.43 20.28 15.26
N ASN A 947 26.51 19.08 15.84
CA ASN A 947 27.13 18.82 17.14
C ASN A 947 28.37 17.93 16.94
N THR A 948 29.48 18.55 16.52
CA THR A 948 30.69 17.86 16.05
C THR A 948 31.95 18.53 16.56
N HIS A 949 33.02 17.77 16.86
CA HIS A 949 34.29 18.35 17.33
C HIS A 949 34.86 19.42 16.37
N MET A 950 34.79 19.21 15.05
CA MET A 950 35.00 20.24 14.04
C MET A 950 33.77 20.30 13.13
N GLY A 951 33.08 21.44 13.09
CA GLY A 951 31.77 21.53 12.42
C GLY A 951 31.58 22.77 11.56
N VAL A 952 30.93 22.58 10.41
CA VAL A 952 30.45 23.66 9.55
C VAL A 952 28.97 23.46 9.23
N CYS A 953 28.11 24.47 9.42
CA CYS A 953 26.70 24.32 9.01
C CYS A 953 26.55 24.43 7.49
N ILE A 954 27.09 25.50 6.88
CA ILE A 954 27.16 25.65 5.41
C ILE A 954 28.54 26.18 5.00
N GLY A 955 29.22 25.48 4.08
CA GLY A 955 30.50 25.89 3.52
C GLY A 955 31.55 24.77 3.50
N SER A 956 32.82 25.10 3.78
CA SER A 956 33.96 24.16 3.71
C SER A 956 34.70 24.05 5.05
N ILE A 957 35.37 22.93 5.35
CA ILE A 957 36.23 22.87 6.54
C ILE A 957 37.64 23.40 6.21
N GLU A 958 38.27 22.93 5.14
CA GLU A 958 39.71 23.13 4.88
C GLU A 958 40.02 24.02 3.66
N SER A 959 39.01 24.45 2.90
CA SER A 959 39.15 25.19 1.62
C SER A 959 38.19 26.40 1.54
N ASP A 960 38.18 27.13 0.42
CA ASP A 960 37.47 28.41 0.30
C ASP A 960 35.96 28.23 0.12
N ALA A 961 35.18 29.23 0.54
CA ALA A 961 33.71 29.21 0.47
C ALA A 961 33.16 30.50 -0.17
N ASP A 962 32.32 30.37 -1.20
CA ASP A 962 31.59 31.45 -1.88
C ASP A 962 30.09 31.16 -1.82
N LEU A 963 29.42 31.74 -0.82
CA LEU A 963 28.07 31.39 -0.40
C LEU A 963 27.10 32.54 -0.67
N SER A 964 26.01 32.26 -1.38
CA SER A 964 24.99 33.26 -1.72
C SER A 964 23.59 32.80 -1.32
N PHE A 965 22.88 33.68 -0.60
CA PHE A 965 21.56 33.43 -0.03
C PHE A 965 20.57 34.52 -0.46
N LYS A 966 19.38 34.12 -0.91
CA LYS A 966 18.29 35.03 -1.30
C LYS A 966 16.94 34.49 -0.84
N TYR A 967 15.99 35.38 -0.51
CA TYR A 967 14.58 35.03 -0.24
C TYR A 967 14.37 33.90 0.79
N SER A 968 15.32 33.71 1.70
CA SER A 968 15.43 32.50 2.54
C SER A 968 15.38 32.79 4.03
N SER A 969 14.86 31.82 4.79
CA SER A 969 14.84 31.80 6.25
C SER A 969 15.79 30.74 6.77
N ILE A 970 16.77 31.12 7.59
CA ILE A 970 17.88 30.24 7.98
C ILE A 970 18.06 30.23 9.49
N ILE A 971 18.04 29.04 10.08
CA ILE A 971 18.29 28.78 11.50
C ILE A 971 19.47 27.81 11.62
N MET A 972 20.55 28.24 12.28
CA MET A 972 21.73 27.41 12.53
C MET A 972 22.01 27.27 14.03
N GLN A 973 22.32 26.05 14.46
CA GLN A 973 22.83 25.75 15.79
C GLN A 973 24.10 24.90 15.66
N GLY A 974 25.07 25.15 16.54
CA GLY A 974 26.37 24.50 16.43
C GLY A 974 27.12 24.42 17.75
N ASN A 975 27.76 23.28 17.98
CA ASN A 975 28.55 22.97 19.16
C ASN A 975 29.77 22.12 18.76
N GLY A 976 30.95 22.44 19.31
CA GLY A 976 32.21 21.81 18.92
C GLY A 976 33.46 22.48 19.49
N GLU A 977 34.64 22.00 19.12
CA GLU A 977 35.95 22.57 19.51
C GLU A 977 36.37 23.71 18.56
N LYS A 978 36.30 23.45 17.24
CA LYS A 978 36.41 24.44 16.17
C LYS A 978 35.10 24.48 15.36
N PHE A 979 34.52 25.65 15.11
CA PHE A 979 33.22 25.73 14.46
C PHE A 979 32.99 26.98 13.59
N THR A 980 32.43 26.82 12.39
CA THR A 980 31.94 27.94 11.56
C THR A 980 30.48 27.73 11.16
N ALA A 981 29.58 28.69 11.42
CA ALA A 981 28.19 28.51 10.95
C ALA A 981 28.10 28.63 9.42
N CYS A 982 28.60 29.73 8.84
CA CYS A 982 28.54 30.00 7.41
C CYS A 982 29.89 30.52 6.88
N GLY A 983 30.60 29.68 6.12
CA GLY A 983 31.91 30.02 5.56
C GLY A 983 32.93 28.88 5.67
N THR A 984 34.10 29.12 6.25
CA THR A 984 35.16 28.11 6.38
C THR A 984 35.92 28.14 7.71
N ILE A 985 36.65 27.07 8.04
CA ILE A 985 37.47 26.97 9.26
C ILE A 985 38.94 27.28 8.95
N ASP A 986 39.57 26.46 8.10
CA ASP A 986 41.00 26.57 7.79
C ASP A 986 41.25 27.05 6.32
N GLY A 987 40.20 27.45 5.60
CA GLY A 987 40.27 28.01 4.23
C GLY A 987 40.69 29.48 4.16
N LYS A 988 41.31 29.89 3.05
CA LYS A 988 41.91 31.23 2.88
C LYS A 988 40.89 32.35 2.77
N THR A 989 39.71 32.08 2.23
CA THR A 989 38.66 33.10 2.02
C THR A 989 37.26 32.52 2.24
N GLY A 990 36.48 33.16 3.11
CA GLY A 990 35.04 32.96 3.24
C GLY A 990 34.27 34.17 2.74
N LYS A 991 33.50 34.01 1.66
CA LYS A 991 32.60 35.03 1.09
C LYS A 991 31.15 34.66 1.33
N ILE A 992 30.39 35.60 1.88
CA ILE A 992 28.99 35.43 2.21
C ILE A 992 28.22 36.64 1.67
N TYR A 993 27.29 36.36 0.75
CA TYR A 993 26.30 37.32 0.27
C TYR A 993 24.92 36.87 0.76
N PHE A 994 24.24 37.69 1.56
CA PHE A 994 22.88 37.44 2.01
C PHE A 994 21.97 38.60 1.62
N ALA A 995 20.85 38.32 0.94
CA ALA A 995 19.84 39.31 0.61
C ALA A 995 18.41 38.83 0.89
N ASP A 996 17.52 39.75 1.24
CA ASP A 996 16.06 39.55 1.20
C ASP A 996 15.55 38.38 2.07
N GLY A 997 15.93 38.32 3.34
CA GLY A 997 15.55 37.19 4.21
C GLY A 997 15.79 37.36 5.71
N SER A 998 15.75 36.26 6.45
CA SER A 998 16.11 36.22 7.87
C SER A 998 17.11 35.13 8.22
N PHE A 999 18.16 35.49 8.97
CA PHE A 999 19.21 34.58 9.40
C PHE A 999 19.32 34.59 10.93
N THR A 1000 19.26 33.43 11.57
CA THR A 1000 19.46 33.23 13.01
C THR A 1000 20.49 32.15 13.26
N ALA A 1001 21.60 32.48 13.92
CA ALA A 1001 22.61 31.51 14.33
C ALA A 1001 22.93 31.59 15.83
N SER A 1002 23.15 30.42 16.44
CA SER A 1002 23.56 30.27 17.84
C SER A 1002 24.69 29.24 17.95
N LEU A 1003 25.91 29.68 18.25
CA LEU A 1003 27.08 28.81 18.40
C LEU A 1003 27.59 28.77 19.84
N ARG A 1004 28.13 27.61 20.24
CA ARG A 1004 28.88 27.42 21.49
C ARG A 1004 30.13 26.59 21.20
N SER A 1005 31.28 27.24 21.10
CA SER A 1005 32.53 26.56 20.72
C SER A 1005 33.75 27.42 21.05
N PRO A 1006 34.81 26.86 21.67
CA PRO A 1006 36.03 27.60 22.06
C PRO A 1006 36.67 28.40 20.92
N HIS A 1007 36.68 27.88 19.70
CA HIS A 1007 37.21 28.56 18.52
C HIS A 1007 36.15 28.63 17.42
N SER A 1008 35.48 29.77 17.26
CA SER A 1008 34.34 29.82 16.31
C SER A 1008 34.02 31.17 15.69
N THR A 1009 33.40 31.13 14.51
CA THR A 1009 32.79 32.30 13.86
C THR A 1009 31.39 31.98 13.33
N ILE A 1010 30.52 32.99 13.29
CA ILE A 1010 29.20 32.84 12.65
C ILE A 1010 29.37 32.99 11.12
N PHE A 1011 30.11 34.00 10.68
CA PHE A 1011 30.35 34.29 9.26
C PHE A 1011 31.83 34.36 8.92
N GLY A 1012 32.17 33.93 7.71
CA GLY A 1012 33.49 34.12 7.11
C GLY A 1012 34.41 32.92 7.26
N SER A 1013 35.70 33.14 7.07
CA SER A 1013 36.70 32.17 7.52
C SER A 1013 36.97 32.34 9.02
N LEU A 1014 37.21 31.26 9.77
CA LEU A 1014 37.74 31.36 11.12
C LEU A 1014 39.20 31.89 11.09
N VAL A 1015 39.99 31.42 10.13
CA VAL A 1015 41.42 31.72 9.92
C VAL A 1015 41.63 32.03 8.43
N GLY A 1016 41.94 33.27 8.07
CA GLY A 1016 41.97 33.78 6.69
C GLY A 1016 41.08 35.00 6.45
N ASN A 1017 40.79 35.29 5.19
CA ASN A 1017 40.02 36.47 4.78
C ASN A 1017 38.51 36.25 4.89
N THR A 1018 37.77 37.32 5.18
CA THR A 1018 36.31 37.30 5.30
C THR A 1018 35.67 38.47 4.55
N ASP A 1019 34.86 38.16 3.52
CA ASP A 1019 33.99 39.12 2.82
C ASP A 1019 32.53 38.84 3.22
N PHE A 1020 31.91 39.68 4.06
CA PHE A 1020 30.49 39.57 4.42
C PHE A 1020 29.67 40.73 3.86
N PHE A 1021 28.68 40.42 3.03
CA PHE A 1021 27.69 41.37 2.53
C PHE A 1021 26.27 40.95 2.92
N PHE A 1022 25.52 41.86 3.52
CA PHE A 1022 24.14 41.65 3.95
C PHE A 1022 23.23 42.78 3.47
N GLU A 1023 22.09 42.44 2.85
CA GLU A 1023 21.16 43.43 2.32
C GLU A 1023 19.69 43.06 2.61
N ARG A 1024 18.83 44.05 2.93
CA ARG A 1024 17.36 43.89 3.03
C ARG A 1024 16.93 42.69 3.88
N GLY A 1025 17.26 42.66 5.16
CA GLY A 1025 16.91 41.48 5.98
C GLY A 1025 17.05 41.64 7.48
N LYS A 1026 16.78 40.54 8.18
CA LYS A 1026 16.95 40.43 9.64
C LYS A 1026 18.05 39.44 10.01
N LEU A 1027 19.02 39.89 10.82
CA LEU A 1027 20.11 39.07 11.33
C LEU A 1027 20.06 38.95 12.85
N ARG A 1028 20.14 37.71 13.36
CA ARG A 1028 20.43 37.41 14.76
C ARG A 1028 21.61 36.46 14.87
N ALA A 1029 22.65 36.84 15.61
CA ALA A 1029 23.86 36.03 15.76
C ALA A 1029 24.34 35.99 17.22
N ASP A 1030 24.20 34.85 17.88
CA ASP A 1030 24.62 34.63 19.27
C ASP A 1030 25.83 33.65 19.28
N ASN A 1031 27.02 34.05 19.76
CA ASN A 1031 28.21 33.18 19.82
C ASN A 1031 28.92 33.20 21.19
N PHE A 1032 29.37 32.05 21.68
CA PHE A 1032 29.95 31.90 23.01
C PHE A 1032 31.17 30.95 23.00
N GLY A 1033 32.35 31.45 23.37
CA GLY A 1033 33.58 30.66 23.44
C GLY A 1033 34.84 31.51 23.61
N GLU A 1034 35.96 30.91 24.00
CA GLU A 1034 37.21 31.61 24.33
C GLU A 1034 37.64 32.58 23.22
N ASN A 1035 37.68 32.09 21.98
CA ASN A 1035 38.05 32.80 20.76
C ASN A 1035 36.88 32.90 19.76
N ALA A 1036 35.67 33.14 20.29
CA ALA A 1036 34.45 33.31 19.49
C ALA A 1036 34.36 34.70 18.83
N LEU A 1037 33.99 34.73 17.55
CA LEU A 1037 33.71 35.93 16.74
C LEU A 1037 32.31 35.85 16.12
N ILE A 1038 31.77 36.99 15.67
CA ILE A 1038 30.59 37.03 14.80
C ILE A 1038 31.02 37.06 13.33
N TYR A 1039 31.98 37.92 13.01
CA TYR A 1039 32.60 38.02 11.68
C TYR A 1039 34.08 37.65 11.83
N GLY A 1040 34.48 36.57 11.17
CA GLY A 1040 35.74 35.88 11.37
C GLY A 1040 36.96 36.60 10.79
N GLY A 1041 38.00 35.82 10.52
CA GLY A 1041 39.30 36.26 10.03
C GLY A 1041 40.24 36.69 11.14
N ALA A 1042 40.72 35.72 11.94
CA ALA A 1042 41.62 35.97 13.06
C ALA A 1042 43.01 36.49 12.64
N ASP A 1043 43.43 36.22 11.40
CA ASP A 1043 44.77 36.51 10.85
C ASP A 1043 44.75 37.02 9.39
N GLY A 1044 43.57 37.33 8.83
CA GLY A 1044 43.38 37.84 7.47
C GLY A 1044 42.60 39.16 7.41
N ASP A 1045 42.34 39.63 6.19
CA ASP A 1045 41.57 40.85 5.95
C ASP A 1045 40.06 40.59 6.12
N VAL A 1046 39.36 41.49 6.81
CA VAL A 1046 37.94 41.34 7.16
C VAL A 1046 37.15 42.54 6.70
N HIS A 1047 36.18 42.29 5.80
CA HIS A 1047 35.30 43.28 5.21
C HIS A 1047 33.85 42.94 5.55
N VAL A 1048 33.14 43.87 6.18
CA VAL A 1048 31.76 43.68 6.62
C VAL A 1048 30.92 44.83 6.10
N ARG A 1049 29.94 44.56 5.23
CA ARG A 1049 29.04 45.57 4.67
C ARG A 1049 27.59 45.16 4.85
N MET A 1050 26.80 46.02 5.49
CA MET A 1050 25.38 45.77 5.74
C MET A 1050 24.52 46.95 5.25
N GLU A 1051 23.46 46.66 4.51
CA GLU A 1051 22.56 47.64 3.90
C GLU A 1051 21.09 47.30 4.17
N ASN A 1052 20.26 48.27 4.56
CA ASN A 1052 18.80 48.09 4.72
C ASN A 1052 18.42 46.94 5.70
N PHE A 1053 19.02 46.94 6.90
CA PHE A 1053 19.07 45.77 7.78
C PHE A 1053 18.48 45.98 9.19
N ASP A 1054 18.06 44.89 9.84
CA ASP A 1054 17.80 44.80 11.31
C ASP A 1054 18.73 43.73 11.92
N CYS A 1055 19.76 44.13 12.67
CA CYS A 1055 20.79 43.24 13.19
C CYS A 1055 20.85 43.27 14.73
N LYS A 1056 20.87 42.08 15.36
CA LYS A 1056 21.25 41.90 16.75
C LYS A 1056 22.32 40.81 16.86
N SER A 1057 23.48 41.12 17.43
CA SER A 1057 24.52 40.12 17.67
C SER A 1057 25.08 40.19 19.09
N VAL A 1058 25.25 39.04 19.72
CA VAL A 1058 25.81 38.90 21.05
C VAL A 1058 26.99 37.93 20.98
N VAL A 1059 28.17 38.38 21.39
CA VAL A 1059 29.34 37.49 21.56
C VAL A 1059 29.89 37.54 22.98
N ARG A 1060 30.35 36.39 23.48
CA ARG A 1060 31.14 36.32 24.71
C ARG A 1060 32.44 35.56 24.44
N SER A 1061 33.56 36.26 24.59
CA SER A 1061 34.91 35.79 24.24
C SER A 1061 36.00 36.54 25.02
N GLU A 1062 37.10 35.86 25.31
CA GLU A 1062 38.30 36.44 25.91
C GLU A 1062 38.99 37.47 24.99
N LEU A 1063 38.75 37.41 23.68
CA LEU A 1063 39.22 38.40 22.69
C LEU A 1063 38.62 39.80 22.92
N LYS A 1064 37.46 39.88 23.60
CA LYS A 1064 36.70 41.13 23.84
C LYS A 1064 36.37 41.90 22.55
N LYS A 1065 36.15 41.17 21.46
CA LYS A 1065 35.77 41.68 20.14
C LYS A 1065 34.78 40.73 19.48
N ASP A 1066 33.99 41.23 18.55
CA ASP A 1066 33.12 40.46 17.64
C ASP A 1066 33.72 40.27 16.24
N THR A 1067 34.78 41.01 15.91
CA THR A 1067 35.53 40.92 14.65
C THR A 1067 36.91 41.58 14.73
N PHE A 1068 37.78 41.30 13.76
CA PHE A 1068 39.06 41.99 13.55
C PHE A 1068 39.03 43.12 12.50
N ALA A 1069 37.89 43.33 11.81
CA ALA A 1069 37.72 44.40 10.83
C ALA A 1069 38.05 45.80 11.37
N SER A 1070 38.60 46.67 10.51
CA SER A 1070 38.83 48.09 10.84
C SER A 1070 37.51 48.88 10.80
N GLU A 1071 37.51 50.12 11.32
CA GLU A 1071 36.35 51.02 11.18
C GLU A 1071 36.09 51.48 9.73
N GLU A 1072 37.10 51.40 8.85
CA GLU A 1072 36.94 51.72 7.44
C GLU A 1072 36.25 50.57 6.68
N ASP A 1073 36.58 49.33 7.06
CA ASP A 1073 36.12 48.06 6.46
C ASP A 1073 34.80 47.53 7.03
N PHE A 1074 34.33 48.08 8.16
CA PHE A 1074 33.03 47.75 8.76
C PHE A 1074 31.98 48.82 8.43
N ILE A 1075 31.25 48.62 7.34
CA ILE A 1075 30.36 49.60 6.71
C ILE A 1075 28.88 49.25 6.99
N LEU A 1076 28.19 50.15 7.69
CA LEU A 1076 26.75 50.04 7.94
C LEU A 1076 26.00 51.16 7.22
N ILE A 1077 25.01 50.83 6.39
CA ILE A 1077 24.19 51.77 5.63
C ILE A 1077 22.71 51.51 5.90
N ASN A 1078 21.98 52.53 6.37
CA ASN A 1078 20.52 52.53 6.56
C ASN A 1078 19.96 51.28 7.29
N GLY A 1079 19.93 51.24 8.62
CA GLY A 1079 19.40 50.10 9.37
C GLY A 1079 19.42 50.25 10.89
N SER A 1080 18.93 49.23 11.61
CA SER A 1080 19.03 49.08 13.06
C SER A 1080 20.08 48.05 13.44
N ALA A 1081 20.92 48.36 14.43
CA ALA A 1081 21.99 47.48 14.88
C ALA A 1081 22.13 47.49 16.40
N GLU A 1082 22.21 46.30 17.01
CA GLU A 1082 22.60 46.11 18.41
C GLU A 1082 23.73 45.08 18.50
N PHE A 1083 24.95 45.54 18.79
CA PHE A 1083 26.12 44.71 18.99
C PHE A 1083 26.47 44.65 20.50
N GLU A 1084 26.54 43.45 21.07
CA GLU A 1084 26.93 43.21 22.46
C GLU A 1084 28.16 42.31 22.52
N VAL A 1085 29.21 42.75 23.24
CA VAL A 1085 30.44 41.99 23.47
C VAL A 1085 30.67 41.88 24.97
N ASN A 1086 30.64 40.66 25.51
CA ASN A 1086 30.78 40.39 26.96
C ASN A 1086 29.79 41.13 27.88
N GLY A 1087 28.64 41.57 27.34
CA GLY A 1087 27.64 42.38 28.07
C GLY A 1087 27.75 43.89 27.85
N ASP A 1088 28.84 44.37 27.24
CA ASP A 1088 29.02 45.77 26.87
C ASP A 1088 28.43 46.02 25.46
N LYS A 1089 27.66 47.11 25.30
CA LYS A 1089 27.11 47.49 23.99
C LYS A 1089 28.12 48.28 23.17
N ILE A 1090 28.39 47.83 21.95
CA ILE A 1090 29.25 48.53 20.99
C ILE A 1090 28.39 49.40 20.06
N SER A 1091 28.79 50.67 19.93
CA SER A 1091 28.20 51.61 18.98
C SER A 1091 29.09 51.76 17.76
N ARG A 1092 28.53 51.56 16.55
CA ARG A 1092 29.20 51.74 15.27
C ARG A 1092 28.55 52.86 14.47
N GLN A 1093 29.32 53.59 13.66
CA GLN A 1093 28.76 54.68 12.84
C GLN A 1093 27.95 54.13 11.66
N LEU A 1094 26.65 54.46 11.64
CA LEU A 1094 25.79 54.30 10.46
C LEU A 1094 26.11 55.41 9.45
N ARG A 1095 26.49 55.03 8.23
CA ARG A 1095 26.64 55.95 7.10
C ARG A 1095 25.26 56.17 6.48
N ALA A 1096 24.85 57.43 6.35
CA ALA A 1096 23.66 57.80 5.59
C ALA A 1096 24.07 58.12 4.15
N PHE A 1097 23.39 57.50 3.18
CA PHE A 1097 23.45 57.82 1.75
C PHE A 1097 22.02 57.95 1.21
#